data_AF-A0AAQ5YCG3-F1
#
_entry.id   AF-A0AAQ5YCG3-F1
#
_cell.length_a   1.000
_cell.length_b   1.000
_cell.length_c   1.000
_cell.angle_alpha   90.00
_cell.angle_beta   90.00
_cell.angle_gamma   90.00
#
_symmetry.space_group_name_H-M   'P 1'
#
loop_
_entity.id
_entity.type
_entity.pdbx_description
1 polymer ?
#
loop_
_entity_poly.entity_id
_entity_poly.type
_entity_poly.pdbx_seq_one_letter_code
_entity_poly.pdbx_strand_id
1 'polypeptide(L)'
;MTTKQRKPTAANVSSSLDLESEDISLETTVPTTEDVSSSDEQRDGSQKVTRQLIERKELLHNLQLLKIELSQKNLIIDNMKADHMSKIEELEERLNDTLHQKQVLSLRLDSQLKLAQEENRKQQALRKQEMEAILLRQQQLEETNRQLCDKAGELRRSLRDLDISQDRYHELRGLPDDKISIQEYVAIRFYEAVTPLRAQLTDLSVKNGNMTEELDLHRTKMKALMESYEEERRLRTDLELRSQRVTLELADTKQQIQEGDYRRENYPNIKRERDNIEADLKELKRRYETLDLSHIAATRERDTLNKEVATLQQSVTLLQKDKEYLHRQNMELSIRCAHEEDRLERLQVQLEDTKKAREDTYEKYVASRLDHYKSEYESKLREELENIRLKTSQEIDNLQRTSREMYERENRNLREARDNAVLEKDRAVAAERDTQSRYDQLLEQFRQLQLGTDSRVAELSSQAKLHSFEAERAHMVKDETAKTLAQCQVECEKQQKKLEVLLTQEFYRLQTSSEKRAAELQAQNAEQASRLETYEKLEQELDQITMQAAEIENEEEAERVLFSYGYGANVPTTAKRRLKQSVHLARRVLQLERQNTSLRRELETHKSQRGQISEELLAANQLLQQTQQPYSYLIETVRQRDAQIGILKERVTSLEDDVSSLRKERSALEQVKNNMAADLERLLNHREVTTVMMFAVK
;
A
#
# COMPACT_ATOMS: atom_id res chain seq x y z
N MET A 1 21.33 -61.56 29.55
CA MET A 1 22.67 -61.51 30.16
C MET A 1 23.39 -60.27 29.66
N THR A 2 23.60 -59.34 30.59
CA THR A 2 24.63 -58.27 30.65
C THR A 2 24.87 -57.38 29.41
N THR A 3 24.15 -56.26 29.45
CA THR A 3 24.51 -54.92 28.96
C THR A 3 25.89 -54.44 29.41
N LYS A 4 26.60 -53.67 28.59
CA LYS A 4 27.57 -52.67 29.10
C LYS A 4 27.45 -51.35 28.34
N GLN A 5 26.74 -50.44 28.99
CA GLN A 5 26.75 -49.00 28.75
C GLN A 5 28.17 -48.45 28.93
N ARG A 6 28.55 -47.45 28.12
CA ARG A 6 29.60 -46.50 28.47
C ARG A 6 29.03 -45.09 28.37
N LYS A 7 28.94 -44.42 29.50
CA LYS A 7 28.89 -42.97 29.67
C LYS A 7 29.84 -42.58 30.81
N PRO A 8 30.24 -41.30 30.88
CA PRO A 8 31.63 -40.87 31.03
C PRO A 8 31.98 -40.43 32.46
N THR A 9 33.26 -40.29 32.74
CA THR A 9 33.77 -39.51 33.88
C THR A 9 34.99 -38.71 33.46
N ALA A 10 34.95 -37.44 33.83
CA ALA A 10 35.86 -36.37 33.45
C ALA A 10 37.14 -36.35 34.31
N ALA A 11 38.13 -35.66 33.73
CA ALA A 11 39.09 -34.74 34.35
C ALA A 11 40.02 -35.23 35.48
N ASN A 12 41.34 -35.26 35.20
CA ASN A 12 42.32 -34.26 35.66
C ASN A 12 43.74 -34.68 35.21
N VAL A 13 44.45 -33.86 34.42
CA VAL A 13 45.58 -32.98 34.79
C VAL A 13 46.95 -33.70 34.85
N SER A 14 47.98 -32.99 34.36
CA SER A 14 49.42 -33.30 34.26
C SER A 14 49.82 -33.83 32.86
N SER A 15 50.32 -33.03 31.90
CA SER A 15 51.50 -32.14 31.90
C SER A 15 52.80 -32.86 32.27
N SER A 16 53.51 -33.41 31.26
CA SER A 16 54.96 -33.69 31.23
C SER A 16 55.32 -34.35 29.89
N LEU A 17 56.57 -34.17 29.45
CA LEU A 17 57.25 -34.51 28.18
C LEU A 17 57.32 -33.34 27.20
N ASP A 18 58.23 -32.38 27.43
CA ASP A 18 59.72 -32.47 27.35
C ASP A 18 60.20 -32.87 25.96
N LEU A 19 60.38 -31.86 25.11
CA LEU A 19 61.32 -31.88 24.00
C LEU A 19 62.18 -30.63 24.12
N GLU A 20 63.42 -30.90 24.47
CA GLU A 20 64.52 -29.98 24.68
C GLU A 20 64.77 -29.13 23.43
N SER A 21 64.67 -27.81 23.60
CA SER A 21 65.35 -26.84 22.73
C SER A 21 65.98 -25.81 23.65
N GLU A 22 67.22 -26.08 24.03
CA GLU A 22 68.07 -25.14 24.75
C GLU A 22 68.35 -23.93 23.86
N ASP A 23 67.84 -22.79 24.31
CA ASP A 23 68.28 -21.46 23.92
C ASP A 23 69.75 -21.28 24.33
N ILE A 24 70.63 -21.08 23.35
CA ILE A 24 71.99 -20.59 23.60
C ILE A 24 72.04 -19.12 23.22
N SER A 25 72.02 -18.30 24.27
CA SER A 25 72.21 -16.87 24.31
C SER A 25 73.59 -16.45 23.79
N LEU A 26 73.57 -15.37 23.02
CA LEU A 26 74.72 -14.56 22.64
C LEU A 26 75.25 -13.80 23.86
N GLU A 27 76.47 -14.12 24.30
CA GLU A 27 77.29 -13.18 25.07
C GLU A 27 78.68 -13.05 24.47
N THR A 28 79.04 -11.78 24.31
CA THR A 28 80.26 -11.18 23.79
C THR A 28 81.39 -11.20 24.82
N THR A 29 82.55 -11.78 24.49
CA THR A 29 83.84 -11.36 25.05
C THR A 29 84.98 -11.55 24.05
N VAL A 30 85.80 -10.51 23.95
CA VAL A 30 86.99 -10.26 23.10
C VAL A 30 88.25 -10.89 23.75
N PRO A 31 89.34 -11.18 23.00
CA PRO A 31 90.29 -12.25 23.31
C PRO A 31 91.61 -11.76 23.93
N THR A 32 92.33 -12.66 24.60
CA THR A 32 93.77 -12.59 24.84
C THR A 32 94.32 -14.00 24.95
N THR A 33 95.34 -14.33 24.14
CA THR A 33 96.69 -14.76 24.58
C THR A 33 97.49 -15.28 23.39
N GLU A 34 98.65 -14.67 23.21
CA GLU A 34 99.87 -15.16 22.55
C GLU A 34 100.24 -16.55 23.17
N ASP A 35 100.96 -17.48 22.55
CA ASP A 35 102.31 -17.29 22.02
C ASP A 35 102.84 -18.58 21.31
N VAL A 36 103.80 -18.35 20.39
CA VAL A 36 104.83 -19.24 19.77
C VAL A 36 104.51 -20.58 19.08
N SER A 37 104.76 -20.64 17.76
CA SER A 37 105.84 -21.46 17.16
C SER A 37 106.07 -21.12 15.68
N SER A 38 107.30 -20.75 15.34
CA SER A 38 107.82 -20.42 14.02
C SER A 38 108.06 -21.66 13.13
N SER A 39 107.86 -21.53 11.82
CA SER A 39 108.93 -21.67 10.82
C SER A 39 108.41 -21.40 9.40
N ASP A 40 109.10 -20.47 8.72
CA ASP A 40 109.00 -20.15 7.30
C ASP A 40 109.27 -21.37 6.41
N GLU A 41 108.46 -21.57 5.37
CA GLU A 41 108.87 -21.58 3.95
C GLU A 41 107.60 -21.64 3.05
N GLN A 42 107.69 -21.11 1.83
CA GLN A 42 106.69 -21.10 0.74
C GLN A 42 105.69 -19.92 0.69
N ARG A 43 106.26 -18.76 0.30
CA ARG A 43 105.54 -17.64 -0.32
C ARG A 43 105.00 -18.05 -1.70
N ASP A 44 103.75 -18.53 -1.75
CA ASP A 44 102.80 -18.34 -2.87
C ASP A 44 101.40 -18.95 -2.61
N GLY A 45 101.22 -19.69 -1.52
CA GLY A 45 99.91 -20.27 -1.13
C GLY A 45 99.00 -19.36 -0.29
N SER A 46 99.55 -18.33 0.36
CA SER A 46 98.82 -17.56 1.39
C SER A 46 97.75 -16.61 0.84
N GLN A 47 97.88 -16.10 -0.40
CA GLN A 47 96.86 -15.24 -1.02
C GLN A 47 95.61 -16.01 -1.49
N LYS A 48 95.75 -17.29 -1.85
CA LYS A 48 94.58 -18.13 -2.21
C LYS A 48 93.81 -18.56 -0.98
N VAL A 49 94.50 -18.88 0.11
CA VAL A 49 93.86 -19.27 1.39
C VAL A 49 93.13 -18.09 2.03
N THR A 50 93.68 -16.87 1.99
CA THR A 50 92.98 -15.68 2.48
C THR A 50 91.77 -15.30 1.63
N ARG A 51 91.84 -15.45 0.30
CA ARG A 51 90.69 -15.23 -0.59
C ARG A 51 89.56 -16.25 -0.37
N GLN A 52 89.90 -17.53 -0.22
CA GLN A 52 88.93 -18.58 0.12
C GLN A 52 88.31 -18.37 1.52
N LEU A 53 89.07 -17.84 2.49
CA LEU A 53 88.55 -17.46 3.81
C LEU A 53 87.59 -16.27 3.74
N ILE A 54 87.87 -15.28 2.89
CA ILE A 54 86.98 -14.13 2.66
C ILE A 54 85.69 -14.59 1.97
N GLU A 55 85.79 -15.40 0.91
CA GLU A 55 84.63 -15.99 0.23
C GLU A 55 83.79 -16.85 1.18
N ARG A 56 84.42 -17.62 2.08
CA ARG A 56 83.71 -18.38 3.13
C ARG A 56 83.01 -17.46 4.14
N LYS A 57 83.62 -16.33 4.52
CA LYS A 57 83.00 -15.34 5.41
C LYS A 57 81.84 -14.60 4.74
N GLU A 58 81.97 -14.26 3.46
CA GLU A 58 80.90 -13.67 2.65
C GLU A 58 79.72 -14.64 2.49
N LEU A 59 79.99 -15.92 2.21
CA LEU A 59 78.95 -16.95 2.16
C LEU A 59 78.26 -17.15 3.51
N LEU A 60 78.99 -17.13 4.62
CA LEU A 60 78.42 -17.19 5.97
C LEU A 60 77.56 -15.96 6.28
N HIS A 61 78.00 -14.77 5.88
CA HIS A 61 77.22 -13.54 6.02
C HIS A 61 75.93 -13.58 5.18
N ASN A 62 76.02 -14.04 3.94
CA ASN A 62 74.84 -14.24 3.08
C ASN A 62 73.88 -15.29 3.66
N LEU A 63 74.40 -16.36 4.25
CA LEU A 63 73.59 -17.35 4.97
C LEU A 63 72.89 -16.75 6.20
N GLN A 64 73.57 -15.88 6.94
CA GLN A 64 72.96 -15.16 8.06
C GLN A 64 71.87 -14.20 7.60
N LEU A 65 72.10 -13.45 6.51
CA LEU A 65 71.09 -12.58 5.91
C LEU A 65 69.87 -13.36 5.44
N LEU A 66 70.06 -14.48 4.72
CA LEU A 66 68.97 -15.37 4.30
C LEU A 66 68.22 -15.95 5.50
N LYS A 67 68.90 -16.28 6.60
CA LYS A 67 68.26 -16.76 7.83
C LYS A 67 67.41 -15.66 8.49
N ILE A 68 67.88 -14.41 8.49
CA ILE A 68 67.13 -13.25 8.96
C ILE A 68 65.92 -13.00 8.07
N GLU A 69 66.08 -12.98 6.74
CA GLU A 69 64.97 -12.83 5.79
C GLU A 69 63.92 -13.94 5.95
N LEU A 70 64.35 -15.18 6.16
CA LEU A 70 63.45 -16.30 6.41
C LEU A 70 62.70 -16.14 7.73
N SER A 71 63.37 -15.67 8.79
CA SER A 71 62.72 -15.34 10.07
C SER A 71 61.72 -14.18 9.95
N GLN A 72 62.02 -13.17 9.13
CA GLN A 72 61.11 -12.05 8.87
C GLN A 72 59.88 -12.49 8.08
N LYS A 73 60.06 -13.34 7.06
CA LYS A 73 58.95 -13.93 6.30
C LYS A 73 58.08 -14.82 7.19
N ASN A 74 58.67 -15.60 8.10
CA ASN A 74 57.91 -16.38 9.06
C ASN A 74 57.10 -15.48 10.01
N LEU A 75 57.67 -14.38 10.51
CA LEU A 75 56.95 -13.42 11.34
C LEU A 75 55.76 -12.78 10.60
N ILE A 76 55.93 -12.45 9.32
CA ILE A 76 54.84 -11.92 8.48
C ILE A 76 53.74 -12.96 8.30
N ILE A 77 54.10 -14.22 8.03
CA ILE A 77 53.14 -15.32 7.91
C ILE A 77 52.36 -15.52 9.21
N ASP A 78 53.02 -15.46 10.35
CA ASP A 78 52.37 -15.65 11.65
C ASP A 78 51.48 -14.46 12.03
N ASN A 79 51.86 -13.23 11.67
CA ASN A 79 50.97 -12.07 11.77
C ASN A 79 49.73 -12.22 10.88
N MET A 80 49.89 -12.65 9.63
CA MET A 80 48.74 -12.89 8.73
C MET A 80 47.82 -13.99 9.27
N LYS A 81 48.37 -15.05 9.87
CA LYS A 81 47.57 -16.08 10.53
C LYS A 81 46.81 -15.52 11.73
N ALA A 82 47.43 -14.68 12.55
CA ALA A 82 46.77 -14.04 13.69
C ALA A 82 45.62 -13.11 13.26
N ASP A 83 45.81 -12.35 12.18
CA ASP A 83 44.77 -11.51 11.59
C ASP A 83 43.59 -12.35 11.04
N HIS A 84 43.91 -13.46 10.37
CA HIS A 84 42.88 -14.39 9.89
C HIS A 84 42.13 -15.07 11.03
N MET A 85 42.82 -15.48 12.10
CA MET A 85 42.19 -16.05 13.30
C MET A 85 41.26 -15.03 13.97
N SER A 86 41.71 -13.79 14.15
CA SER A 86 40.86 -12.71 14.68
C SER A 86 39.64 -12.46 13.79
N LYS A 87 39.80 -12.53 12.46
CA LYS A 87 38.69 -12.39 11.53
C LYS A 87 37.69 -13.54 11.61
N ILE A 88 38.18 -14.76 11.82
CA ILE A 88 37.32 -15.94 12.04
C ILE A 88 36.52 -15.76 13.33
N GLU A 89 37.16 -15.35 14.43
CA GLU A 89 36.50 -15.09 15.71
C GLU A 89 35.41 -14.01 15.57
N GLU A 90 35.69 -12.88 14.91
CA GLU A 90 34.69 -11.84 14.64
C GLU A 90 33.50 -12.36 13.81
N LEU A 91 33.75 -13.25 12.85
CA LEU A 91 32.68 -13.83 12.02
C LEU A 91 31.85 -14.84 12.81
N GLU A 92 32.48 -15.60 13.71
CA GLU A 92 31.81 -16.52 14.62
C GLU A 92 30.93 -15.78 15.64
N GLU A 93 31.42 -14.67 16.21
CA GLU A 93 30.62 -13.80 17.09
C GLU A 93 29.40 -13.23 16.35
N ARG A 94 29.60 -12.69 15.14
CA ARG A 94 28.49 -12.19 14.31
C ARG A 94 27.48 -13.29 13.98
N LEU A 95 27.96 -14.50 13.69
CA LEU A 95 27.07 -15.64 13.46
C LEU A 95 26.25 -15.96 14.71
N ASN A 96 26.88 -15.98 15.89
CA ASN A 96 26.21 -16.24 17.15
C ASN A 96 25.15 -15.17 17.47
N ASP A 97 25.43 -13.89 17.21
CA ASP A 97 24.48 -12.79 17.39
C ASP A 97 23.26 -12.95 16.47
N THR A 98 23.48 -13.29 15.19
CA THR A 98 22.37 -13.53 14.25
C THR A 98 21.54 -14.75 14.64
N LEU A 99 22.16 -15.80 15.20
CA LEU A 99 21.45 -16.96 15.73
C LEU A 99 20.61 -16.59 16.97
N HIS A 100 21.14 -15.78 17.88
CA HIS A 100 20.39 -15.27 19.03
C HIS A 100 19.20 -14.43 18.60
N GLN A 101 19.39 -13.49 17.66
CA GLN A 101 18.31 -12.67 17.12
C GLN A 101 17.23 -13.54 16.46
N LYS A 102 17.62 -14.57 15.69
CA LYS A 102 16.69 -15.52 15.08
C LYS A 102 15.88 -16.27 16.15
N GLN A 103 16.52 -16.73 17.23
CA GLN A 103 15.83 -17.41 18.33
C GLN A 103 14.84 -16.48 19.03
N VAL A 104 15.22 -15.24 19.33
CA VAL A 104 14.33 -14.24 19.95
C VAL A 104 13.12 -13.96 19.05
N LEU A 105 13.33 -13.79 17.75
CA LEU A 105 12.23 -13.60 16.80
C LEU A 105 11.30 -14.81 16.72
N SER A 106 11.85 -16.03 16.75
CA SER A 106 11.04 -17.26 16.75
C SER A 106 10.16 -17.36 18.01
N LEU A 107 10.72 -17.08 19.20
CA LEU A 107 9.96 -17.09 20.45
C LEU A 107 8.88 -16.00 20.46
N ARG A 108 9.16 -14.82 19.88
CA ARG A 108 8.19 -13.74 19.76
C ARG A 108 7.04 -14.15 18.83
N LEU A 109 7.33 -14.77 17.69
CA LEU A 109 6.31 -15.26 16.77
C LEU A 109 5.44 -16.33 17.42
N ASP A 110 6.05 -17.30 18.12
CA ASP A 110 5.33 -18.36 18.84
C ASP A 110 4.43 -17.80 19.95
N SER A 111 4.89 -16.77 20.66
CA SER A 111 4.07 -16.09 21.67
C SER A 111 2.86 -15.38 21.06
N GLN A 112 3.03 -14.73 19.91
CA GLN A 112 1.94 -14.06 19.18
C GLN A 112 0.94 -15.09 18.64
N LEU A 113 1.40 -16.21 18.11
CA LEU A 113 0.52 -17.29 17.65
C LEU A 113 -0.30 -17.89 18.80
N LYS A 114 0.31 -18.10 19.97
CA LYS A 114 -0.42 -18.59 21.16
C LYS A 114 -1.50 -17.60 21.62
N LEU A 115 -1.18 -16.31 21.70
CA LEU A 115 -2.16 -15.28 22.06
C LEU A 115 -3.32 -15.22 21.06
N ALA A 116 -3.04 -15.26 19.76
CA ALA A 116 -4.07 -15.27 18.73
C ALA A 116 -4.96 -16.52 18.80
N GLN A 117 -4.40 -17.69 19.12
CA GLN A 117 -5.16 -18.92 19.32
C GLN A 117 -6.06 -18.84 20.55
N GLU A 118 -5.59 -18.25 21.66
CA GLU A 118 -6.39 -18.07 22.88
C GLU A 118 -7.53 -17.06 22.67
N GLU A 119 -7.28 -15.95 21.97
CA GLU A 119 -8.32 -14.99 21.61
C GLU A 119 -9.40 -15.62 20.72
N ASN A 120 -9.01 -16.40 19.72
CA ASN A 120 -9.97 -17.09 18.85
C ASN A 120 -10.81 -18.10 19.64
N ARG A 121 -10.21 -18.85 20.58
CA ARG A 121 -10.96 -19.74 21.50
C ARG A 121 -11.97 -18.98 22.37
N LYS A 122 -11.59 -17.81 22.91
CA LYS A 122 -12.50 -16.96 23.70
C LYS A 122 -13.66 -16.44 22.85
N GLN A 123 -13.40 -15.97 21.63
CA GLN A 123 -14.45 -15.53 20.71
C GLN A 123 -15.40 -16.66 20.33
N GLN A 124 -14.90 -17.86 20.08
CA GLN A 124 -15.73 -19.04 19.80
C GLN A 124 -16.62 -19.41 21.00
N ALA A 125 -16.10 -19.32 22.23
CA ALA A 125 -16.88 -19.58 23.43
C ALA A 125 -18.02 -18.56 23.61
N LEU A 126 -17.76 -17.27 23.39
CA LEU A 126 -18.78 -16.23 23.45
C LEU A 126 -19.87 -16.44 22.39
N ARG A 127 -19.50 -16.73 21.14
CA ARG A 127 -20.47 -17.03 20.08
C ARG A 127 -21.37 -18.22 20.39
N LYS A 128 -20.83 -19.26 21.05
CA LYS A 128 -21.63 -20.41 21.49
C LYS A 128 -22.64 -20.01 22.56
N GLN A 129 -22.22 -19.23 23.56
CA GLN A 129 -23.12 -18.73 24.61
C GLN A 129 -24.24 -17.84 24.03
N GLU A 130 -23.91 -16.97 23.07
CA GLU A 130 -24.90 -16.13 22.38
C GLU A 130 -25.90 -16.98 21.58
N MET A 131 -25.42 -18.00 20.87
CA MET A 131 -26.28 -18.92 20.11
C MET A 131 -27.23 -19.69 21.03
N GLU A 132 -26.75 -20.20 22.17
CA GLU A 132 -27.56 -20.90 23.18
C GLU A 132 -28.63 -19.97 23.78
N ALA A 133 -28.30 -18.71 24.06
CA ALA A 133 -29.27 -17.73 24.55
C ALA A 133 -30.38 -17.39 23.53
N ILE A 134 -30.02 -17.30 22.25
CA ILE A 134 -31.00 -17.06 21.16
C ILE A 134 -31.95 -18.25 21.01
N LEU A 135 -31.43 -19.48 21.05
CA LEU A 135 -32.25 -20.70 20.95
C LEU A 135 -33.27 -20.80 22.09
N LEU A 136 -32.85 -20.52 23.33
CA LEU A 136 -33.75 -20.51 24.49
C LEU A 136 -34.89 -19.48 24.32
N ARG A 137 -34.57 -18.30 23.77
CA ARG A 137 -35.59 -17.26 23.54
C ARG A 137 -36.56 -17.62 22.42
N GLN A 138 -36.11 -18.31 21.37
CA GLN A 138 -37.00 -18.78 20.30
C GLN A 138 -38.01 -19.80 20.83
N GLN A 139 -37.59 -20.75 21.66
CA GLN A 139 -38.49 -21.75 22.25
C GLN A 139 -39.61 -21.11 23.09
N GLN A 140 -39.29 -20.09 23.89
CA GLN A 140 -40.29 -19.35 24.68
C GLN A 140 -41.33 -18.63 23.81
N LEU A 141 -40.91 -18.08 22.67
CA LEU A 141 -41.81 -17.40 21.73
C LEU A 141 -42.73 -18.38 20.99
N GLU A 142 -42.27 -19.59 20.71
CA GLU A 142 -43.09 -20.62 20.08
C GLU A 142 -44.18 -21.16 21.01
N GLU A 143 -43.87 -21.34 22.30
CA GLU A 143 -44.83 -21.80 23.31
C GLU A 143 -45.95 -20.78 23.54
N THR A 144 -45.60 -19.49 23.62
CA THR A 144 -46.58 -18.42 23.83
C THR A 144 -47.53 -18.26 22.64
N ASN A 145 -47.04 -18.44 21.41
CA ASN A 145 -47.88 -18.39 20.22
C ASN A 145 -48.92 -19.51 20.16
N ARG A 146 -48.56 -20.73 20.56
CA ARG A 146 -49.52 -21.86 20.59
C ARG A 146 -50.72 -21.56 21.49
N GLN A 147 -50.49 -20.98 22.66
CA GLN A 147 -51.55 -20.66 23.63
C GLN A 147 -52.55 -19.59 23.15
N LEU A 148 -52.13 -18.68 22.26
CA LEU A 148 -53.01 -17.64 21.72
C LEU A 148 -53.93 -18.18 20.63
N CYS A 149 -53.46 -19.13 19.82
CA CYS A 149 -54.26 -19.77 18.78
C CYS A 149 -55.45 -20.55 19.35
N ASP A 150 -55.27 -21.25 20.46
CA ASP A 150 -56.33 -22.05 21.08
C ASP A 150 -57.48 -21.17 21.61
N LYS A 151 -57.15 -20.04 22.25
CA LYS A 151 -58.14 -19.08 22.77
C LYS A 151 -58.96 -18.41 21.67
N ALA A 152 -58.34 -18.13 20.53
CA ALA A 152 -59.04 -17.56 19.37
C ALA A 152 -60.01 -18.57 18.72
N GLY A 153 -59.72 -19.87 18.79
CA GLY A 153 -60.58 -20.94 18.27
C GLY A 153 -61.89 -21.10 19.05
N GLU A 154 -61.90 -20.83 20.35
CA GLU A 154 -63.08 -20.96 21.22
C GLU A 154 -64.13 -19.86 20.96
N LEU A 155 -63.68 -18.61 20.77
CA LEU A 155 -64.56 -17.46 20.51
C LEU A 155 -65.31 -17.54 19.18
N ARG A 156 -64.77 -18.25 18.18
CA ARG A 156 -65.42 -18.40 16.87
C ARG A 156 -66.58 -19.39 16.86
N ARG A 157 -66.67 -20.29 17.83
CA ARG A 157 -67.73 -21.32 17.88
C ARG A 157 -69.03 -20.81 18.49
N SER A 158 -69.02 -19.71 19.25
CA SER A 158 -70.19 -19.21 19.99
C SER A 158 -71.12 -18.26 19.21
N LEU A 159 -70.81 -17.92 17.96
CA LEU A 159 -71.51 -16.86 17.21
C LEU A 159 -72.21 -17.33 15.91
N ARG A 160 -72.53 -18.62 15.74
CA ARG A 160 -72.95 -19.17 14.43
C ARG A 160 -74.46 -19.25 14.11
N ASP A 161 -75.39 -18.96 15.02
CA ASP A 161 -76.79 -19.40 14.85
C ASP A 161 -77.87 -18.28 14.69
N LEU A 162 -77.72 -17.31 13.77
CA LEU A 162 -78.76 -16.28 13.52
C LEU A 162 -78.88 -15.78 12.05
N ASP A 163 -78.88 -16.65 11.04
CA ASP A 163 -79.16 -16.25 9.64
C ASP A 163 -80.44 -16.93 9.07
N ILE A 164 -81.39 -16.14 8.52
CA ILE A 164 -82.62 -16.58 7.82
C ILE A 164 -82.53 -16.24 6.32
N SER A 165 -83.11 -17.07 5.43
CA SER A 165 -83.09 -16.91 3.97
C SER A 165 -84.12 -15.89 3.41
N GLN A 166 -83.83 -15.36 2.22
CA GLN A 166 -84.58 -14.32 1.49
C GLN A 166 -86.03 -14.71 1.15
N ASP A 167 -86.31 -16.01 0.98
CA ASP A 167 -87.65 -16.51 0.67
C ASP A 167 -88.61 -16.41 1.87
N ARG A 168 -88.12 -16.65 3.09
CA ARG A 168 -88.92 -16.50 4.32
C ARG A 168 -89.22 -15.03 4.68
N TYR A 169 -88.37 -14.10 4.25
CA TYR A 169 -88.60 -12.66 4.42
C TYR A 169 -89.79 -12.17 3.58
N HIS A 170 -89.95 -12.66 2.35
CA HIS A 170 -91.09 -12.32 1.50
C HIS A 170 -92.41 -12.93 1.97
N GLU A 171 -92.36 -14.15 2.51
CA GLU A 171 -93.53 -14.82 3.10
C GLU A 171 -94.06 -14.11 4.35
N LEU A 172 -93.16 -13.63 5.22
CA LEU A 172 -93.55 -12.97 6.47
C LEU A 172 -93.99 -11.51 6.30
N ARG A 173 -93.54 -10.81 5.24
CA ARG A 173 -93.96 -9.43 4.93
C ARG A 173 -95.40 -9.34 4.40
N GLY A 174 -95.97 -10.45 3.91
CA GLY A 174 -97.33 -10.51 3.37
C GLY A 174 -98.42 -10.85 4.42
N LEU A 175 -98.04 -11.17 5.66
CA LEU A 175 -98.97 -11.50 6.73
C LEU A 175 -99.19 -10.27 7.65
N PRO A 176 -100.42 -10.03 8.14
CA PRO A 176 -100.68 -8.91 9.06
C PRO A 176 -100.03 -9.15 10.44
N ASP A 177 -99.55 -8.06 11.05
CA ASP A 177 -98.67 -8.01 12.25
C ASP A 177 -99.21 -8.76 13.50
N ASP A 178 -100.50 -9.12 13.52
CA ASP A 178 -101.15 -9.78 14.66
C ASP A 178 -100.86 -11.30 14.78
N LYS A 179 -100.00 -11.88 13.93
CA LYS A 179 -99.60 -13.31 14.00
C LYS A 179 -98.09 -13.58 13.95
N ILE A 180 -97.24 -12.57 14.11
CA ILE A 180 -95.77 -12.74 14.00
C ILE A 180 -95.16 -12.94 15.41
N SER A 181 -94.28 -13.94 15.58
CA SER A 181 -93.47 -14.08 16.81
C SER A 181 -92.48 -12.92 16.93
N ILE A 182 -92.20 -12.43 18.15
CA ILE A 182 -91.19 -11.36 18.37
C ILE A 182 -89.83 -11.73 17.75
N GLN A 183 -89.48 -13.02 17.71
CA GLN A 183 -88.26 -13.51 17.05
C GLN A 183 -88.30 -13.36 15.53
N GLU A 184 -89.48 -13.54 14.92
CA GLU A 184 -89.69 -13.41 13.48
C GLU A 184 -89.77 -11.92 13.07
N TYR A 185 -90.38 -11.07 13.89
CA TYR A 185 -90.38 -9.61 13.68
C TYR A 185 -88.98 -9.03 13.82
N VAL A 186 -88.24 -9.44 14.85
CA VAL A 186 -86.83 -9.05 15.02
C VAL A 186 -85.98 -9.60 13.88
N ALA A 187 -86.26 -10.80 13.36
CA ALA A 187 -85.56 -11.34 12.20
C ALA A 187 -85.87 -10.60 10.89
N ILE A 188 -87.10 -10.09 10.69
CA ILE A 188 -87.46 -9.23 9.55
C ILE A 188 -86.70 -7.90 9.63
N ARG A 189 -86.69 -7.25 10.81
CA ARG A 189 -85.94 -6.00 11.02
C ARG A 189 -84.43 -6.20 10.93
N PHE A 190 -83.92 -7.34 11.42
CA PHE A 190 -82.53 -7.74 11.20
C PHE A 190 -82.28 -7.92 9.72
N TYR A 191 -83.12 -8.62 8.96
CA TYR A 191 -82.95 -8.81 7.52
C TYR A 191 -82.99 -7.48 6.75
N GLU A 192 -83.91 -6.57 7.06
CA GLU A 192 -83.98 -5.22 6.45
C GLU A 192 -82.74 -4.37 6.71
N ALA A 193 -82.20 -4.40 7.93
CA ALA A 193 -80.99 -3.66 8.29
C ALA A 193 -79.71 -4.35 7.76
N VAL A 194 -79.71 -5.69 7.77
CA VAL A 194 -78.54 -6.50 7.44
C VAL A 194 -78.38 -6.68 5.94
N THR A 195 -79.43 -6.68 5.11
CA THR A 195 -79.31 -6.84 3.65
C THR A 195 -78.52 -5.71 2.98
N PRO A 196 -78.77 -4.41 3.23
CA PRO A 196 -77.94 -3.35 2.66
C PRO A 196 -76.52 -3.35 3.23
N LEU A 197 -76.35 -3.72 4.51
CA LEU A 197 -75.03 -3.89 5.10
C LEU A 197 -74.29 -5.11 4.51
N ARG A 198 -74.98 -6.20 4.17
CA ARG A 198 -74.43 -7.36 3.46
C ARG A 198 -74.05 -6.99 2.04
N ALA A 199 -74.85 -6.19 1.33
CA ALA A 199 -74.51 -5.68 0.00
C ALA A 199 -73.27 -4.77 0.04
N GLN A 200 -73.18 -3.86 1.03
CA GLN A 200 -71.98 -3.06 1.25
C GLN A 200 -70.78 -3.92 1.64
N LEU A 201 -70.97 -4.96 2.46
CA LEU A 201 -69.91 -5.92 2.81
C LEU A 201 -69.48 -6.77 1.61
N THR A 202 -70.38 -7.14 0.69
CA THR A 202 -70.01 -7.84 -0.54
C THR A 202 -69.26 -6.90 -1.48
N ASP A 203 -69.67 -5.65 -1.63
CA ASP A 203 -68.96 -4.65 -2.44
C ASP A 203 -67.57 -4.34 -1.86
N LEU A 204 -67.48 -4.19 -0.54
CA LEU A 204 -66.21 -4.04 0.16
C LEU A 204 -65.38 -5.31 0.07
N SER A 205 -65.97 -6.51 0.11
CA SER A 205 -65.25 -7.78 -0.07
C SER A 205 -64.70 -7.93 -1.49
N VAL A 206 -65.45 -7.49 -2.52
CA VAL A 206 -64.97 -7.49 -3.91
C VAL A 206 -63.84 -6.47 -4.08
N LYS A 207 -64.00 -5.25 -3.54
CA LYS A 207 -62.92 -4.25 -3.53
C LYS A 207 -61.69 -4.76 -2.80
N ASN A 208 -61.88 -5.41 -1.65
CA ASN A 208 -60.77 -5.98 -0.88
C ASN A 208 -60.12 -7.14 -1.65
N GLY A 209 -60.91 -7.97 -2.34
CA GLY A 209 -60.43 -9.00 -3.27
C GLY A 209 -59.54 -8.41 -4.37
N ASN A 210 -60.01 -7.39 -5.07
CA ASN A 210 -59.23 -6.70 -6.11
C ASN A 210 -57.94 -6.09 -5.54
N MET A 211 -58.00 -5.43 -4.38
CA MET A 211 -56.81 -4.88 -3.72
C MET A 211 -55.84 -5.99 -3.28
N THR A 212 -56.33 -7.16 -2.84
CA THR A 212 -55.46 -8.30 -2.53
C THR A 212 -54.82 -8.90 -3.76
N GLU A 213 -55.55 -8.98 -4.88
CA GLU A 213 -55.00 -9.43 -6.16
C GLU A 213 -53.94 -8.46 -6.69
N GLU A 214 -54.17 -7.14 -6.58
CA GLU A 214 -53.16 -6.13 -6.90
C GLU A 214 -51.93 -6.25 -6.00
N LEU A 215 -52.11 -6.43 -4.69
CA LEU A 215 -51.00 -6.67 -3.77
C LEU A 215 -50.24 -7.95 -4.10
N ASP A 216 -50.92 -9.02 -4.50
CA ASP A 216 -50.28 -10.28 -4.86
C ASP A 216 -49.58 -10.20 -6.23
N LEU A 217 -50.12 -9.43 -7.18
CA LEU A 217 -49.43 -9.06 -8.43
C LEU A 217 -48.18 -8.23 -8.16
N HIS A 218 -48.23 -7.27 -7.23
CA HIS A 218 -47.06 -6.51 -6.83
C HIS A 218 -46.03 -7.36 -6.08
N ARG A 219 -46.47 -8.29 -5.22
CA ARG A 219 -45.59 -9.25 -4.54
C ARG A 219 -44.92 -10.19 -5.51
N THR A 220 -45.63 -10.70 -6.51
CA THR A 220 -45.05 -11.59 -7.54
C THR A 220 -44.08 -10.84 -8.45
N LYS A 221 -44.41 -9.62 -8.88
CA LYS A 221 -43.45 -8.74 -9.60
C LYS A 221 -42.21 -8.44 -8.76
N MET A 222 -42.38 -8.18 -7.47
CA MET A 222 -41.26 -7.95 -6.54
C MET A 222 -40.38 -9.18 -6.39
N LYS A 223 -40.98 -10.38 -6.26
CA LYS A 223 -40.24 -11.65 -6.22
C LYS A 223 -39.46 -11.90 -7.51
N ALA A 224 -40.09 -11.74 -8.67
CA ALA A 224 -39.41 -11.90 -9.96
C ALA A 224 -38.25 -10.90 -10.14
N LEU A 225 -38.44 -9.65 -9.69
CA LEU A 225 -37.37 -8.65 -9.71
C LEU A 225 -36.22 -9.05 -8.76
N MET A 226 -36.52 -9.53 -7.55
CA MET A 226 -35.51 -10.03 -6.62
C MET A 226 -34.76 -11.23 -7.18
N GLU A 227 -35.46 -12.20 -7.79
CA GLU A 227 -34.86 -13.37 -8.44
C GLU A 227 -33.92 -12.94 -9.57
N SER A 228 -34.35 -12.02 -10.45
CA SER A 228 -33.49 -11.49 -11.52
C SER A 228 -32.26 -10.74 -10.99
N TYR A 229 -32.40 -10.03 -9.87
CA TYR A 229 -31.27 -9.34 -9.23
C TYR A 229 -30.29 -10.33 -8.59
N GLU A 230 -30.80 -11.40 -7.98
CA GLU A 230 -29.98 -12.48 -7.43
C GLU A 230 -29.25 -13.25 -8.54
N GLU A 231 -29.90 -13.50 -9.67
CA GLU A 231 -29.29 -14.12 -10.86
C GLU A 231 -28.18 -13.23 -11.43
N GLU A 232 -28.42 -11.93 -11.62
CA GLU A 232 -27.39 -10.96 -12.02
C GLU A 232 -26.23 -10.91 -11.02
N ARG A 233 -26.52 -10.98 -9.72
CA ARG A 233 -25.48 -11.04 -8.68
C ARG A 233 -24.64 -12.32 -8.81
N ARG A 234 -25.27 -13.48 -9.06
CA ARG A 234 -24.56 -14.75 -9.29
C ARG A 234 -23.71 -14.71 -10.56
N LEU A 235 -24.25 -14.16 -11.65
CA LEU A 235 -23.51 -13.99 -12.91
C LEU A 235 -22.31 -13.07 -12.73
N ARG A 236 -22.44 -11.98 -11.97
CA ARG A 236 -21.32 -11.09 -11.63
C ARG A 236 -20.26 -11.81 -10.82
N THR A 237 -20.63 -12.56 -9.78
CA THR A 237 -19.66 -13.34 -9.01
C THR A 237 -18.96 -14.40 -9.87
N ASP A 238 -19.69 -15.06 -10.78
CA ASP A 238 -19.11 -16.05 -11.69
C ASP A 238 -18.16 -15.39 -12.70
N LEU A 239 -18.49 -14.20 -13.21
CA LEU A 239 -17.61 -13.43 -14.09
C LEU A 239 -16.37 -12.91 -13.35
N GLU A 240 -16.51 -12.48 -12.10
CA GLU A 240 -15.39 -12.09 -11.25
C GLU A 240 -14.47 -13.29 -10.97
N LEU A 241 -15.02 -14.46 -10.66
CA LEU A 241 -14.25 -15.69 -10.47
C LEU A 241 -13.55 -16.14 -11.76
N ARG A 242 -14.21 -16.01 -12.92
CA ARG A 242 -13.59 -16.28 -14.22
C ARG A 242 -12.47 -15.28 -14.52
N SER A 243 -12.69 -13.99 -14.24
CA SER A 243 -11.67 -12.95 -14.40
C SER A 243 -10.45 -13.25 -13.52
N GLN A 244 -10.67 -13.55 -12.23
CA GLN A 244 -9.60 -13.95 -11.31
C GLN A 244 -8.87 -15.20 -11.81
N ARG A 245 -9.58 -16.22 -12.28
CA ARG A 245 -8.97 -17.43 -12.86
C ARG A 245 -8.11 -17.11 -14.07
N VAL A 246 -8.63 -16.34 -15.03
CA VAL A 246 -7.88 -15.93 -16.22
C VAL A 246 -6.67 -15.08 -15.84
N THR A 247 -6.76 -14.23 -14.81
CA THR A 247 -5.59 -13.47 -14.33
C THR A 247 -4.50 -14.36 -13.73
N LEU A 248 -4.88 -15.43 -13.03
CA LEU A 248 -3.94 -16.42 -12.52
C LEU A 248 -3.30 -17.22 -13.66
N GLU A 249 -4.10 -17.70 -14.61
CA GLU A 249 -3.59 -18.40 -15.80
C GLU A 249 -2.65 -17.51 -16.64
N LEU A 250 -2.95 -16.21 -16.73
CA LEU A 250 -2.11 -15.22 -17.41
C LEU A 250 -0.80 -14.96 -16.62
N ALA A 251 -0.84 -14.99 -15.29
CA ALA A 251 0.37 -14.90 -14.47
C ALA A 251 1.24 -16.17 -14.60
N ASP A 252 0.63 -17.36 -14.56
CA ASP A 252 1.32 -18.64 -14.71
C ASP A 252 1.99 -18.75 -16.09
N THR A 253 1.29 -18.36 -17.16
CA THR A 253 1.87 -18.34 -18.52
C THR A 253 2.99 -17.32 -18.65
N LYS A 254 2.88 -16.14 -18.03
CA LYS A 254 3.98 -15.17 -17.96
C LYS A 254 5.20 -15.73 -17.23
N GLN A 255 5.00 -16.43 -16.11
CA GLN A 255 6.10 -17.07 -15.39
C GLN A 255 6.77 -18.15 -16.24
N GLN A 256 5.99 -19.01 -16.90
CA GLN A 256 6.54 -20.03 -17.80
C GLN A 256 7.32 -19.44 -18.97
N ILE A 257 6.85 -18.31 -19.53
CA ILE A 257 7.58 -17.57 -20.57
C ILE A 257 8.89 -17.01 -20.00
N GLN A 258 8.86 -16.37 -18.83
CA GLN A 258 10.07 -15.85 -18.18
C GLN A 258 11.09 -16.95 -17.88
N GLU A 259 10.65 -18.10 -17.35
CA GLU A 259 11.52 -19.26 -17.13
C GLU A 259 12.07 -19.82 -18.46
N GLY A 260 11.25 -19.83 -19.51
CA GLY A 260 11.64 -20.21 -20.85
C GLY A 260 12.69 -19.27 -21.45
N ASP A 261 12.51 -17.97 -21.31
CA ASP A 261 13.42 -16.93 -21.78
C ASP A 261 14.73 -16.98 -20.99
N TYR A 262 14.69 -17.16 -19.67
CA TYR A 262 15.89 -17.34 -18.85
C TYR A 262 16.69 -18.59 -19.27
N ARG A 263 16.00 -19.70 -19.58
CA ARG A 263 16.65 -20.90 -20.13
C ARG A 263 17.25 -20.64 -21.52
N ARG A 264 16.56 -19.89 -22.38
CA ARG A 264 17.05 -19.52 -23.72
C ARG A 264 18.26 -18.60 -23.67
N GLU A 265 18.27 -17.63 -22.76
CA GLU A 265 19.38 -16.69 -22.55
C GLU A 265 20.60 -17.37 -21.94
N ASN A 266 20.39 -18.34 -21.04
CA ASN A 266 21.49 -19.09 -20.43
C ASN A 266 22.08 -20.16 -21.35
N TYR A 267 21.32 -20.67 -22.32
CA TYR A 267 21.81 -21.70 -23.24
C TYR A 267 23.08 -21.30 -24.04
N PRO A 268 23.18 -20.08 -24.61
CA PRO A 268 24.42 -19.57 -25.20
C PRO A 268 25.61 -19.59 -24.25
N ASN A 269 25.43 -19.24 -22.97
CA ASN A 269 26.53 -19.22 -21.99
C ASN A 269 26.98 -20.63 -21.65
N ILE A 270 26.04 -21.54 -21.37
CA ILE A 270 26.35 -22.96 -21.13
C ILE A 270 27.01 -23.59 -22.36
N LYS A 271 26.56 -23.23 -23.57
CA LYS A 271 27.17 -23.68 -24.82
C LYS A 271 28.60 -23.16 -24.98
N ARG A 272 28.85 -21.89 -24.68
CA ARG A 272 30.20 -21.30 -24.69
C ARG A 272 31.11 -21.98 -23.67
N GLU A 273 30.64 -22.21 -22.45
CA GLU A 273 31.40 -22.92 -21.42
C GLU A 273 31.74 -24.34 -21.86
N ARG A 274 30.76 -25.08 -22.39
CA ARG A 274 31.00 -26.41 -22.99
C ARG A 274 32.02 -26.34 -24.11
N ASP A 275 31.88 -25.41 -25.04
CA ASP A 275 32.77 -25.28 -26.20
C ASP A 275 34.20 -24.92 -25.76
N ASN A 276 34.35 -24.08 -24.72
CA ASN A 276 35.64 -23.75 -24.11
C ASN A 276 36.25 -24.99 -23.43
N ILE A 277 35.48 -25.73 -22.63
CA ILE A 277 35.96 -26.96 -21.98
C ILE A 277 36.34 -28.01 -23.03
N GLU A 278 35.58 -28.13 -24.12
CA GLU A 278 35.93 -29.03 -25.23
C GLU A 278 37.22 -28.59 -25.94
N ALA A 279 37.47 -27.29 -26.07
CA ALA A 279 38.71 -26.75 -26.62
C ALA A 279 39.91 -27.05 -25.69
N ASP A 280 39.75 -26.79 -24.38
CA ASP A 280 40.76 -27.08 -23.36
C ASP A 280 41.08 -28.58 -23.29
N LEU A 281 40.06 -29.45 -23.38
CA LEU A 281 40.25 -30.90 -23.44
C LEU A 281 41.03 -31.33 -24.70
N LYS A 282 40.75 -30.72 -25.85
CA LYS A 282 41.49 -31.01 -27.09
C LYS A 282 42.94 -30.52 -26.99
N GLU A 283 43.17 -29.35 -26.40
CA GLU A 283 44.52 -28.83 -26.18
C GLU A 283 45.30 -29.69 -25.19
N LEU A 284 44.68 -30.09 -24.08
CA LEU A 284 45.31 -30.95 -23.08
C LEU A 284 45.64 -32.33 -23.66
N LYS A 285 44.76 -32.90 -24.48
CA LYS A 285 45.05 -34.14 -25.22
C LYS A 285 46.25 -33.99 -26.15
N ARG A 286 46.35 -32.89 -26.90
CA ARG A 286 47.53 -32.63 -27.75
C ARG A 286 48.80 -32.49 -26.93
N ARG A 287 48.76 -31.75 -25.82
CA ARG A 287 49.91 -31.61 -24.91
C ARG A 287 50.34 -32.97 -24.34
N TYR A 288 49.37 -33.79 -23.94
CA TYR A 288 49.63 -35.15 -23.48
C TYR A 288 50.26 -36.02 -24.57
N GLU A 289 49.73 -36.00 -25.79
CA GLU A 289 50.31 -36.71 -26.93
C GLU A 289 51.75 -36.26 -27.22
N THR A 290 52.04 -34.95 -27.16
CA THR A 290 53.42 -34.45 -27.35
C THR A 290 54.36 -34.89 -26.22
N LEU A 291 53.86 -34.96 -24.98
CA LEU A 291 54.63 -35.42 -23.83
C LEU A 291 54.88 -36.94 -23.90
N ASP A 292 53.89 -37.71 -24.33
CA ASP A 292 54.05 -39.15 -24.56
C ASP A 292 55.09 -39.43 -25.64
N LEU A 293 55.08 -38.66 -26.73
CA LEU A 293 56.10 -38.77 -27.78
C LEU A 293 57.50 -38.42 -27.26
N SER A 294 57.64 -37.37 -26.45
CA SER A 294 58.94 -37.00 -25.86
C SER A 294 59.41 -38.03 -24.81
N HIS A 295 58.49 -38.60 -24.03
CA HIS A 295 58.79 -39.69 -23.11
C HIS A 295 59.23 -40.96 -23.85
N ILE A 296 58.58 -41.31 -24.96
CA ILE A 296 59.00 -42.43 -25.82
C ILE A 296 60.40 -42.16 -26.41
N ALA A 297 60.72 -40.92 -26.81
CA ALA A 297 62.05 -40.55 -27.28
C ALA A 297 63.11 -40.69 -26.17
N ALA A 298 62.85 -40.11 -24.99
CA ALA A 298 63.77 -40.18 -23.85
C ALA A 298 63.99 -41.62 -23.34
N THR A 299 62.95 -42.46 -23.34
CA THR A 299 63.10 -43.88 -23.00
C THR A 299 63.95 -44.63 -24.00
N ARG A 300 63.83 -44.33 -25.31
CA ARG A 300 64.72 -44.89 -26.34
C ARG A 300 66.17 -44.44 -26.16
N GLU A 301 66.41 -43.15 -25.87
CA GLU A 301 67.75 -42.63 -25.59
C GLU A 301 68.38 -43.27 -24.34
N ARG A 302 67.59 -43.45 -23.28
CA ARG A 302 68.03 -44.18 -22.08
C ARG A 302 68.39 -45.62 -22.43
N ASP A 303 67.59 -46.29 -23.24
CA ASP A 303 67.84 -47.68 -23.62
C ASP A 303 69.04 -47.82 -24.56
N THR A 304 69.34 -46.83 -25.41
CA THR A 304 70.58 -46.79 -26.21
C THR A 304 71.80 -46.55 -25.33
N LEU A 305 71.74 -45.60 -24.39
CA LEU A 305 72.82 -45.36 -23.43
C LEU A 305 73.06 -46.59 -22.54
N ASN A 306 72.01 -47.29 -22.10
CA ASN A 306 72.15 -48.54 -21.36
C ASN A 306 72.86 -49.63 -22.17
N LYS A 307 72.61 -49.72 -23.48
CA LYS A 307 73.34 -50.63 -24.37
C LYS A 307 74.81 -50.23 -24.51
N GLU A 308 75.10 -48.93 -24.67
CA GLU A 308 76.48 -48.41 -24.73
C GLU A 308 77.23 -48.63 -23.41
N VAL A 309 76.59 -48.44 -22.27
CA VAL A 309 77.16 -48.75 -20.96
C VAL A 309 77.46 -50.26 -20.85
N ALA A 310 76.56 -51.13 -21.33
CA ALA A 310 76.79 -52.57 -21.33
C ALA A 310 77.96 -52.97 -22.26
N THR A 311 78.11 -52.36 -23.43
CA THR A 311 79.25 -52.63 -24.33
C THR A 311 80.56 -52.11 -23.75
N LEU A 312 80.57 -50.94 -23.11
CA LEU A 312 81.74 -50.42 -22.40
C LEU A 312 82.11 -51.26 -21.19
N GLN A 313 81.13 -51.77 -20.43
CA GLN A 313 81.40 -52.71 -19.34
C GLN A 313 82.05 -53.99 -19.88
N GLN A 314 81.55 -54.55 -20.99
CA GLN A 314 82.16 -55.71 -21.63
C GLN A 314 83.60 -55.41 -22.09
N SER A 315 83.86 -54.27 -22.73
CA SER A 315 85.21 -53.89 -23.16
C SER A 315 86.17 -53.71 -21.97
N VAL A 316 85.71 -53.10 -20.87
CA VAL A 316 86.49 -53.00 -19.63
C VAL A 316 86.81 -54.37 -19.05
N THR A 317 85.86 -55.31 -19.02
CA THR A 317 86.15 -56.68 -18.55
C THR A 317 87.15 -57.42 -19.43
N LEU A 318 87.14 -57.19 -20.74
CA LEU A 318 88.14 -57.74 -21.66
C LEU A 318 89.52 -57.13 -21.38
N LEU A 319 89.61 -55.81 -21.26
CA LEU A 319 90.87 -55.12 -20.94
C LEU A 319 91.42 -55.51 -19.57
N GLN A 320 90.56 -55.80 -18.58
CA GLN A 320 90.99 -56.34 -17.29
C GLN A 320 91.63 -57.73 -17.45
N LYS A 321 91.02 -58.62 -18.24
CA LYS A 321 91.61 -59.93 -18.55
C LYS A 321 92.94 -59.81 -19.30
N ASP A 322 93.04 -58.88 -20.25
CA ASP A 322 94.27 -58.61 -20.98
C ASP A 322 95.36 -58.05 -20.05
N LYS A 323 95.00 -57.14 -19.14
CA LYS A 323 95.91 -56.63 -18.11
C LYS A 323 96.40 -57.74 -17.19
N GLU A 324 95.51 -58.63 -16.73
CA GLU A 324 95.88 -59.78 -15.92
C GLU A 324 96.81 -60.73 -16.69
N TYR A 325 96.53 -60.99 -17.97
CA TYR A 325 97.37 -61.81 -18.83
C TYR A 325 98.77 -61.19 -19.01
N LEU A 326 98.85 -59.91 -19.35
CA LEU A 326 100.12 -59.18 -19.47
C LEU A 326 100.85 -59.07 -18.14
N HIS A 327 100.14 -58.99 -17.01
CA HIS A 327 100.75 -58.99 -15.69
C HIS A 327 101.37 -60.35 -15.36
N ARG A 328 100.68 -61.45 -15.66
CA ARG A 328 101.24 -62.81 -15.52
C ARG A 328 102.46 -63.01 -16.42
N GLN A 329 102.40 -62.58 -17.68
CA GLN A 329 103.55 -62.63 -18.59
C GLN A 329 104.73 -61.79 -18.09
N ASN A 330 104.48 -60.57 -17.60
CA ASN A 330 105.53 -59.75 -17.00
C ASN A 330 106.16 -60.43 -15.79
N MET A 331 105.36 -61.04 -14.91
CA MET A 331 105.87 -61.78 -13.76
C MET A 331 106.74 -62.96 -14.18
N GLU A 332 106.32 -63.73 -15.19
CA GLU A 332 107.13 -64.82 -15.77
C GLU A 332 108.44 -64.31 -16.37
N LEU A 333 108.39 -63.19 -17.12
CA LEU A 333 109.58 -62.57 -17.69
C LEU A 333 110.50 -62.02 -16.60
N SER A 334 109.99 -61.37 -15.57
CA SER A 334 110.78 -60.90 -14.43
C SER A 334 111.47 -62.05 -13.71
N ILE A 335 110.79 -63.19 -13.50
CA ILE A 335 111.40 -64.39 -12.93
C ILE A 335 112.51 -64.91 -13.87
N ARG A 336 112.28 -64.96 -15.19
CA ARG A 336 113.33 -65.36 -16.15
C ARG A 336 114.51 -64.40 -16.16
N CYS A 337 114.27 -63.09 -16.12
CA CYS A 337 115.32 -62.08 -16.03
C CYS A 337 116.14 -62.29 -14.76
N ALA A 338 115.51 -62.50 -13.60
CA ALA A 338 116.23 -62.79 -12.36
C ALA A 338 117.08 -64.07 -12.46
N HIS A 339 116.57 -65.13 -13.12
CA HIS A 339 117.36 -66.36 -13.34
C HIS A 339 118.55 -66.15 -14.29
N GLU A 340 118.39 -65.36 -15.35
CA GLU A 340 119.48 -65.03 -16.25
C GLU A 340 120.46 -64.03 -15.63
N GLU A 341 120.00 -63.12 -14.76
CA GLU A 341 120.84 -62.26 -13.93
C GLU A 341 121.69 -63.10 -12.97
N ASP A 342 121.10 -64.03 -12.22
CA ASP A 342 121.84 -64.98 -11.37
C ASP A 342 122.87 -65.78 -12.18
N ARG A 343 122.51 -66.18 -13.41
CA ARG A 343 123.42 -66.89 -14.30
C ARG A 343 124.55 -65.98 -14.80
N LEU A 344 124.23 -64.73 -15.16
CA LEU A 344 125.19 -63.73 -15.55
C LEU A 344 126.14 -63.40 -14.42
N GLU A 345 125.67 -63.26 -13.18
CA GLU A 345 126.52 -63.07 -12.01
C GLU A 345 127.48 -64.25 -11.82
N ARG A 346 127.01 -65.49 -11.93
CA ARG A 346 127.89 -66.68 -11.89
C ARG A 346 128.93 -66.67 -13.02
N LEU A 347 128.52 -66.30 -14.24
CA LEU A 347 129.43 -66.20 -15.39
C LEU A 347 130.38 -65.01 -15.25
N GLN A 348 129.97 -63.90 -14.64
CA GLN A 348 130.81 -62.74 -14.37
C GLN A 348 131.90 -63.10 -13.37
N VAL A 349 131.56 -63.80 -12.29
CA VAL A 349 132.57 -64.33 -11.35
C VAL A 349 133.57 -65.23 -12.08
N GLN A 350 133.08 -66.17 -12.90
CA GLN A 350 133.98 -67.02 -13.72
C GLN A 350 134.82 -66.21 -14.71
N LEU A 351 134.24 -65.17 -15.33
CA LEU A 351 134.93 -64.31 -16.26
C LEU A 351 135.98 -63.45 -15.55
N GLU A 352 135.71 -62.93 -14.35
CA GLU A 352 136.68 -62.22 -13.54
C GLU A 352 137.85 -63.12 -13.12
N ASP A 353 137.58 -64.36 -12.74
CA ASP A 353 138.63 -65.33 -12.43
C ASP A 353 139.49 -65.64 -13.67
N THR A 354 138.85 -65.83 -14.84
CA THR A 354 139.58 -66.01 -16.10
C THR A 354 140.28 -64.74 -16.58
N LYS A 355 139.76 -63.54 -16.29
CA LYS A 355 140.39 -62.25 -16.60
C LYS A 355 141.60 -62.03 -15.73
N LYS A 356 141.54 -62.28 -14.43
CA LYS A 356 142.72 -62.26 -13.55
C LYS A 356 143.79 -63.21 -14.09
N ALA A 357 143.40 -64.44 -14.44
CA ALA A 357 144.31 -65.40 -15.07
C ALA A 357 144.82 -64.92 -16.45
N ARG A 358 144.00 -64.21 -17.24
CA ARG A 358 144.41 -63.64 -18.51
C ARG A 358 145.28 -62.40 -18.36
N GLU A 359 145.03 -61.50 -17.42
CA GLU A 359 145.83 -60.32 -17.12
C GLU A 359 147.23 -60.75 -16.69
N ASP A 360 147.34 -61.79 -15.87
CA ASP A 360 148.63 -62.43 -15.56
C ASP A 360 149.37 -62.98 -16.81
N THR A 361 148.65 -63.28 -17.90
CA THR A 361 149.23 -63.74 -19.18
C THR A 361 149.36 -62.63 -20.22
N TYR A 362 148.54 -61.58 -20.15
CA TYR A 362 148.54 -60.44 -21.04
C TYR A 362 149.50 -59.36 -20.56
N GLU A 363 149.76 -59.18 -19.27
CA GLU A 363 150.95 -58.42 -18.84
C GLU A 363 152.23 -59.04 -19.45
N LYS A 364 152.25 -60.36 -19.62
CA LYS A 364 153.35 -61.08 -20.29
C LYS A 364 153.32 -60.99 -21.82
N TYR A 365 152.20 -60.59 -22.43
CA TYR A 365 152.00 -60.58 -23.89
C TYR A 365 151.81 -59.17 -24.49
N VAL A 366 151.29 -58.21 -23.73
CA VAL A 366 151.10 -56.79 -24.07
C VAL A 366 152.44 -56.06 -24.18
N ALA A 367 153.49 -56.54 -23.50
CA ALA A 367 154.86 -56.14 -23.79
C ALA A 367 155.29 -56.43 -25.25
N SER A 368 154.58 -57.29 -25.99
CA SER A 368 155.02 -57.81 -27.29
C SER A 368 154.12 -57.49 -28.50
N ARG A 369 152.92 -56.90 -28.32
CA ARG A 369 151.95 -56.76 -29.42
C ARG A 369 151.16 -55.44 -29.49
N LEU A 370 151.38 -54.48 -28.59
CA LEU A 370 150.52 -53.30 -28.43
C LEU A 370 150.58 -52.27 -29.59
N ASP A 371 151.66 -52.20 -30.35
CA ASP A 371 151.91 -50.98 -31.14
C ASP A 371 151.33 -50.94 -32.56
N HIS A 372 150.72 -52.00 -33.12
CA HIS A 372 150.36 -51.99 -34.56
C HIS A 372 148.88 -52.19 -34.92
N TYR A 373 148.01 -52.69 -34.03
CA TYR A 373 146.60 -52.98 -34.40
C TYR A 373 145.54 -52.01 -33.82
N LYS A 374 145.89 -51.07 -32.93
CA LYS A 374 144.91 -50.11 -32.37
C LYS A 374 144.50 -49.00 -33.35
N SER A 375 145.42 -48.54 -34.20
CA SER A 375 145.19 -47.37 -35.04
C SER A 375 144.12 -47.56 -36.14
N GLU A 376 143.90 -48.79 -36.62
CA GLU A 376 143.01 -49.02 -37.76
C GLU A 376 141.53 -49.22 -37.38
N TYR A 377 141.23 -49.72 -36.18
CA TYR A 377 139.86 -49.88 -35.69
C TYR A 377 139.25 -48.57 -35.17
N GLU A 378 140.08 -47.68 -34.63
CA GLU A 378 139.62 -46.37 -34.16
C GLU A 378 139.12 -45.47 -35.28
N SER A 379 139.64 -45.62 -36.50
CA SER A 379 139.20 -44.82 -37.64
C SER A 379 137.77 -45.18 -38.11
N LYS A 380 137.41 -46.48 -38.11
CA LYS A 380 136.09 -46.94 -38.57
C LYS A 380 134.97 -46.66 -37.56
N LEU A 381 135.24 -46.77 -36.26
CA LEU A 381 134.27 -46.43 -35.23
C LEU A 381 133.88 -44.94 -35.25
N ARG A 382 134.81 -44.05 -35.63
CA ARG A 382 134.52 -42.60 -35.71
C ARG A 382 133.51 -42.28 -36.82
N GLU A 383 133.58 -42.95 -37.97
CA GLU A 383 132.68 -42.74 -39.11
C GLU A 383 131.25 -43.24 -38.83
N GLU A 384 131.09 -44.38 -38.16
CA GLU A 384 129.76 -44.91 -37.80
C GLU A 384 129.05 -44.07 -36.73
N LEU A 385 129.81 -43.51 -35.79
CA LEU A 385 129.26 -42.61 -34.76
C LEU A 385 128.75 -41.29 -35.35
N GLU A 386 129.42 -40.73 -36.36
CA GLU A 386 128.94 -39.52 -37.05
C GLU A 386 127.66 -39.77 -37.86
N ASN A 387 127.55 -40.93 -38.50
CA ASN A 387 126.34 -41.31 -39.24
C ASN A 387 125.11 -41.49 -38.33
N ILE A 388 125.28 -42.04 -37.12
CA ILE A 388 124.19 -42.18 -36.15
C ILE A 388 123.76 -40.82 -35.61
N ARG A 389 124.71 -39.92 -35.31
CA ARG A 389 124.42 -38.55 -34.85
C ARG A 389 123.54 -37.79 -35.85
N LEU A 390 123.88 -37.83 -37.13
CA LEU A 390 123.11 -37.15 -38.19
C LEU A 390 121.68 -37.70 -38.36
N LYS A 391 121.46 -39.00 -38.19
CA LYS A 391 120.10 -39.58 -38.23
C LYS A 391 119.28 -39.18 -37.01
N THR A 392 119.89 -39.23 -35.82
CA THR A 392 119.20 -38.83 -34.58
C THR A 392 118.83 -37.34 -34.59
N SER A 393 119.69 -36.46 -35.13
CA SER A 393 119.33 -35.04 -35.25
C SER A 393 118.18 -34.80 -36.22
N GLN A 394 118.14 -35.52 -37.36
CA GLN A 394 117.02 -35.44 -38.31
C GLN A 394 115.71 -35.96 -37.71
N GLU A 395 115.73 -37.03 -36.93
CA GLU A 395 114.56 -37.55 -36.22
C GLU A 395 114.07 -36.58 -35.13
N ILE A 396 115.00 -35.98 -34.37
CA ILE A 396 114.68 -34.94 -33.38
C ILE A 396 114.02 -33.74 -34.06
N ASP A 397 114.54 -33.27 -35.20
CA ASP A 397 113.96 -32.14 -35.94
C ASP A 397 112.56 -32.46 -36.46
N ASN A 398 112.32 -33.68 -36.93
CA ASN A 398 110.99 -34.12 -37.38
C ASN A 398 109.99 -34.26 -36.23
N LEU A 399 110.43 -34.77 -35.06
CA LEU A 399 109.61 -34.81 -33.85
C LEU A 399 109.30 -33.39 -33.33
N GLN A 400 110.25 -32.47 -33.41
CA GLN A 400 110.01 -31.07 -33.05
C GLN A 400 109.01 -30.40 -34.00
N ARG A 401 109.09 -30.63 -35.31
CA ARG A 401 108.11 -30.10 -36.28
C ARG A 401 106.71 -30.67 -36.04
N THR A 402 106.59 -31.99 -35.91
CA THR A 402 105.29 -32.64 -35.65
C THR A 402 104.69 -32.21 -34.31
N SER A 403 105.50 -32.09 -33.26
CA SER A 403 105.05 -31.56 -31.96
C SER A 403 104.55 -30.11 -32.07
N ARG A 404 105.27 -29.23 -32.79
CA ARG A 404 104.81 -27.84 -33.04
C ARG A 404 103.49 -27.80 -33.82
N GLU A 405 103.35 -28.62 -34.86
CA GLU A 405 102.10 -28.69 -35.62
C GLU A 405 100.93 -29.22 -34.78
N MET A 406 101.17 -30.19 -33.90
CA MET A 406 100.16 -30.67 -32.95
C MET A 406 99.73 -29.56 -31.98
N TYR A 407 100.68 -28.84 -31.39
CA TYR A 407 100.35 -27.69 -30.54
C TYR A 407 99.64 -26.57 -31.31
N GLU A 408 99.97 -26.33 -32.57
CA GLU A 408 99.25 -25.35 -33.39
C GLU A 408 97.82 -25.79 -33.71
N ARG A 409 97.59 -27.08 -34.02
CA ARG A 409 96.25 -27.64 -34.21
C ARG A 409 95.42 -27.56 -32.93
N GLU A 410 96.01 -27.92 -31.80
CA GLU A 410 95.36 -27.80 -30.48
C GLU A 410 95.05 -26.34 -30.14
N ASN A 411 95.97 -25.40 -30.39
CA ASN A 411 95.72 -23.98 -30.17
C ASN A 411 94.62 -23.42 -31.07
N ARG A 412 94.50 -23.90 -32.32
CA ARG A 412 93.38 -23.55 -33.20
C ARG A 412 92.06 -24.09 -32.66
N ASN A 413 92.04 -25.37 -32.28
CA ASN A 413 90.85 -26.00 -31.69
C ASN A 413 90.42 -25.32 -30.39
N LEU A 414 91.36 -24.90 -29.53
CA LEU A 414 91.05 -24.16 -28.30
C LEU A 414 90.50 -22.75 -28.58
N ARG A 415 90.96 -22.08 -29.64
CA ARG A 415 90.40 -20.78 -30.06
C ARG A 415 89.00 -20.94 -30.63
N GLU A 416 88.78 -21.93 -31.47
CA GLU A 416 87.44 -22.24 -32.01
C GLU A 416 86.47 -22.65 -30.90
N ALA A 417 86.91 -23.47 -29.93
CA ALA A 417 86.11 -23.82 -28.76
C ALA A 417 85.78 -22.60 -27.89
N ARG A 418 86.75 -21.70 -27.68
CA ARG A 418 86.53 -20.42 -26.99
C ARG A 418 85.52 -19.55 -27.75
N ASP A 419 85.66 -19.41 -29.05
CA ASP A 419 84.79 -18.56 -29.87
C ASP A 419 83.36 -19.13 -29.92
N ASN A 420 83.22 -20.46 -30.01
CA ASN A 420 81.93 -21.14 -29.87
C ASN A 420 81.30 -20.90 -28.49
N ALA A 421 82.08 -21.00 -27.40
CA ALA A 421 81.58 -20.72 -26.05
C ALA A 421 81.18 -19.24 -25.88
N VAL A 422 81.89 -18.30 -26.52
CA VAL A 422 81.50 -16.87 -26.53
C VAL A 422 80.20 -16.67 -27.30
N LEU A 423 80.03 -17.30 -28.46
CA LEU A 423 78.79 -17.22 -29.24
C LEU A 423 77.59 -17.83 -28.49
N GLU A 424 77.79 -18.95 -27.79
CA GLU A 424 76.75 -19.55 -26.95
C GLU A 424 76.39 -18.65 -25.76
N LYS A 425 77.39 -18.04 -25.11
CA LYS A 425 77.16 -17.03 -24.08
C LYS A 425 76.37 -15.84 -24.62
N ASP A 426 76.72 -15.30 -25.78
CA ASP A 426 76.04 -14.14 -26.36
C ASP A 426 74.59 -14.49 -26.75
N ARG A 427 74.33 -15.70 -27.25
CA ARG A 427 72.96 -16.21 -27.47
C ARG A 427 72.18 -16.33 -26.17
N ALA A 428 72.79 -16.84 -25.10
CA ALA A 428 72.15 -16.94 -23.79
C ALA A 428 71.82 -15.55 -23.21
N VAL A 429 72.72 -14.58 -23.33
CA VAL A 429 72.50 -13.20 -22.89
C VAL A 429 71.41 -12.51 -23.71
N ALA A 430 71.33 -12.76 -25.01
CA ALA A 430 70.23 -12.23 -25.84
C ALA A 430 68.88 -12.81 -25.41
N ALA A 431 68.81 -14.12 -25.16
CA ALA A 431 67.60 -14.77 -24.64
C ALA A 431 67.20 -14.24 -23.26
N GLU A 432 68.18 -13.99 -22.37
CA GLU A 432 67.94 -13.37 -21.06
C GLU A 432 67.31 -11.98 -21.21
N ARG A 433 67.88 -11.12 -22.07
CA ARG A 433 67.32 -9.78 -22.35
C ARG A 433 65.91 -9.83 -22.90
N ASP A 434 65.64 -10.76 -23.82
CA ASP A 434 64.29 -10.95 -24.35
C ASP A 434 63.31 -11.37 -23.25
N THR A 435 63.71 -12.28 -22.36
CA THR A 435 62.87 -12.67 -21.21
C THR A 435 62.68 -11.54 -20.20
N GLN A 436 63.71 -10.72 -19.95
CA GLN A 436 63.60 -9.53 -19.11
C GLN A 436 62.63 -8.51 -19.72
N SER A 437 62.71 -8.24 -21.03
CA SER A 437 61.78 -7.33 -21.70
C SER A 437 60.32 -7.82 -21.63
N ARG A 438 60.09 -9.13 -21.74
CA ARG A 438 58.75 -9.72 -21.57
C ARG A 438 58.27 -9.62 -20.12
N TYR A 439 59.17 -9.81 -19.17
CA TYR A 439 58.86 -9.63 -17.74
C TYR A 439 58.51 -8.18 -17.43
N ASP A 440 59.25 -7.21 -17.96
CA ASP A 440 58.97 -5.79 -17.80
C ASP A 440 57.63 -5.39 -18.44
N GLN A 441 57.34 -5.88 -19.66
CA GLN A 441 56.03 -5.69 -20.29
C GLN A 441 54.89 -6.30 -19.46
N LEU A 442 55.10 -7.48 -18.89
CA LEU A 442 54.12 -8.13 -18.04
C LEU A 442 53.91 -7.33 -16.75
N LEU A 443 54.97 -6.81 -16.13
CA LEU A 443 54.88 -5.91 -14.97
C LEU A 443 54.14 -4.61 -15.29
N GLU A 444 54.37 -4.02 -16.46
CA GLU A 444 53.62 -2.84 -16.91
C GLU A 444 52.14 -3.15 -17.09
N GLN A 445 51.80 -4.29 -17.70
CA GLN A 445 50.42 -4.75 -17.83
C GLN A 445 49.78 -5.00 -16.46
N PHE A 446 50.50 -5.63 -15.53
CA PHE A 446 50.02 -5.81 -14.15
C PHE A 446 49.76 -4.47 -13.46
N ARG A 447 50.66 -3.49 -13.60
CA ARG A 447 50.46 -2.15 -13.04
C ARG A 447 49.26 -1.44 -13.68
N GLN A 448 49.07 -1.57 -15.00
CA GLN A 448 47.90 -1.00 -15.69
C GLN A 448 46.60 -1.65 -15.23
N LEU A 449 46.57 -2.98 -15.10
CA LEU A 449 45.41 -3.69 -14.57
C LEU A 449 45.14 -3.31 -13.11
N GLN A 450 46.18 -3.17 -12.29
CA GLN A 450 46.06 -2.75 -10.90
C GLN A 450 45.49 -1.33 -10.80
N LEU A 451 45.99 -0.38 -11.59
CA LEU A 451 45.43 0.97 -11.65
C LEU A 451 43.98 0.97 -12.14
N GLY A 452 43.64 0.10 -13.10
CA GLY A 452 42.27 -0.08 -13.58
C GLY A 452 41.33 -0.75 -12.56
N THR A 453 41.84 -1.63 -11.70
CA THR A 453 41.07 -2.18 -10.57
C THR A 453 40.91 -1.14 -9.48
N ASP A 454 41.94 -0.37 -9.16
CA ASP A 454 41.88 0.68 -8.14
C ASP A 454 40.93 1.80 -8.55
N SER A 455 40.90 2.19 -9.83
CA SER A 455 39.92 3.15 -10.34
C SER A 455 38.49 2.61 -10.25
N ARG A 456 38.24 1.34 -10.62
CA ARG A 456 36.93 0.69 -10.44
C ARG A 456 36.52 0.58 -8.98
N VAL A 457 37.45 0.26 -8.08
CA VAL A 457 37.18 0.21 -6.64
C VAL A 457 36.84 1.61 -6.12
N ALA A 458 37.56 2.64 -6.56
CA ALA A 458 37.26 4.03 -6.22
C ALA A 458 35.87 4.44 -6.73
N GLU A 459 35.54 4.14 -7.98
CA GLU A 459 34.21 4.38 -8.57
C GLU A 459 33.10 3.67 -7.79
N LEU A 460 33.23 2.36 -7.53
CA LEU A 460 32.27 1.59 -6.73
C LEU A 460 32.14 2.14 -5.30
N SER A 461 33.25 2.55 -4.68
CA SER A 461 33.22 3.15 -3.34
C SER A 461 32.48 4.50 -3.33
N SER A 462 32.63 5.31 -4.38
CA SER A 462 31.91 6.58 -4.53
C SER A 462 30.42 6.36 -4.80
N GLN A 463 30.06 5.38 -5.64
CA GLN A 463 28.68 4.98 -5.87
C GLN A 463 28.03 4.46 -4.58
N ALA A 464 28.74 3.65 -3.81
CA ALA A 464 28.26 3.17 -2.51
C ALA A 464 28.01 4.32 -1.52
N LYS A 465 28.90 5.34 -1.49
CA LYS A 465 28.68 6.56 -0.69
C LYS A 465 27.48 7.37 -1.17
N LEU A 466 27.28 7.50 -2.48
CA LEU A 466 26.10 8.17 -3.03
C LEU A 466 24.82 7.45 -2.62
N HIS A 467 24.78 6.12 -2.75
CA HIS A 467 23.64 5.31 -2.32
C HIS A 467 23.41 5.38 -0.80
N SER A 468 24.45 5.46 0.03
CA SER A 468 24.27 5.68 1.46
C SER A 468 23.67 7.04 1.77
N PHE A 469 24.10 8.11 1.07
CA PHE A 469 23.48 9.43 1.22
C PHE A 469 22.04 9.48 0.71
N GLU A 470 21.72 8.76 -0.38
CA GLU A 470 20.34 8.62 -0.86
C GLU A 470 19.45 7.87 0.13
N ALA A 471 19.98 6.82 0.76
CA ALA A 471 19.29 6.07 1.81
C ALA A 471 19.06 6.92 3.07
N GLU A 472 20.07 7.69 3.51
CA GLU A 472 19.93 8.63 4.62
C GLU A 472 18.90 9.72 4.30
N ARG A 473 18.92 10.28 3.08
CA ARG A 473 17.91 11.25 2.63
C ARG A 473 16.51 10.64 2.65
N ALA A 474 16.35 9.41 2.16
CA ALA A 474 15.07 8.71 2.18
C ALA A 474 14.59 8.44 3.61
N HIS A 475 15.51 8.12 4.53
CA HIS A 475 15.20 7.93 5.94
C HIS A 475 14.77 9.23 6.61
N MET A 476 15.45 10.34 6.33
CA MET A 476 15.06 11.66 6.84
C MET A 476 13.65 12.05 6.37
N VAL A 477 13.34 11.85 5.08
CA VAL A 477 11.99 12.11 4.55
C VAL A 477 10.94 11.18 5.19
N LYS A 478 11.27 9.91 5.43
CA LYS A 478 10.39 8.98 6.14
C LYS A 478 10.11 9.46 7.58
N ASP A 479 11.12 9.95 8.28
CA ASP A 479 10.97 10.42 9.66
C ASP A 479 10.17 11.73 9.70
N GLU A 480 10.38 12.62 8.73
CA GLU A 480 9.58 13.84 8.56
C GLU A 480 8.12 13.52 8.25
N THR A 481 7.85 12.59 7.32
CA THR A 481 6.49 12.16 7.00
C THR A 481 5.81 11.41 8.14
N ALA A 482 6.55 10.66 8.96
CA ALA A 482 6.03 10.05 10.17
C ALA A 482 5.68 11.11 11.24
N LYS A 483 6.52 12.15 11.39
CA LYS A 483 6.24 13.28 12.28
C LYS A 483 5.02 14.08 11.83
N THR A 484 4.88 14.37 10.54
CA THR A 484 3.70 15.08 10.02
C THR A 484 2.44 14.23 10.16
N LEU A 485 2.51 12.93 9.91
CA LEU A 485 1.38 12.01 10.14
C LEU A 485 0.97 12.01 11.62
N ALA A 486 1.93 11.92 12.54
CA ALA A 486 1.65 11.98 13.98
C ALA A 486 1.02 13.32 14.40
N GLN A 487 1.49 14.43 13.83
CA GLN A 487 0.87 15.75 14.04
C GLN A 487 -0.57 15.77 13.52
N CYS A 488 -0.82 15.28 12.30
CA CYS A 488 -2.17 15.18 11.74
C CYS A 488 -3.08 14.30 12.59
N GLN A 489 -2.59 13.17 13.13
CA GLN A 489 -3.36 12.31 14.04
C GLN A 489 -3.76 13.06 15.32
N VAL A 490 -2.81 13.77 15.95
CA VAL A 490 -3.09 14.59 17.14
C VAL A 490 -4.08 15.72 16.82
N GLU A 491 -4.00 16.33 15.64
CA GLU A 491 -4.96 17.33 15.19
C GLU A 491 -6.36 16.73 14.97
N CYS A 492 -6.45 15.54 14.36
CA CYS A 492 -7.70 14.80 14.21
C CYS A 492 -8.30 14.45 15.59
N GLU A 493 -7.50 13.96 16.54
CA GLU A 493 -7.98 13.69 17.90
C GLU A 493 -8.43 14.97 18.61
N LYS A 494 -7.72 16.08 18.44
CA LYS A 494 -8.12 17.38 18.99
C LYS A 494 -9.41 17.88 18.38
N GLN A 495 -9.60 17.69 17.07
CA GLN A 495 -10.85 18.04 16.38
C GLN A 495 -11.99 17.11 16.80
N GLN A 496 -11.76 15.81 16.94
CA GLN A 496 -12.74 14.86 17.50
C GLN A 496 -13.13 15.24 18.92
N LYS A 497 -12.17 15.49 19.82
CA LYS A 497 -12.43 15.97 21.18
C LYS A 497 -13.16 17.31 21.18
N LYS A 498 -12.81 18.24 20.28
CA LYS A 498 -13.54 19.50 20.12
C LYS A 498 -14.97 19.25 19.65
N LEU A 499 -15.21 18.36 18.70
CA LEU A 499 -16.55 18.02 18.23
C LEU A 499 -17.34 17.33 19.34
N GLU A 500 -16.78 16.34 20.02
CA GLU A 500 -17.43 15.66 21.15
C GLU A 500 -17.75 16.65 22.28
N VAL A 501 -16.79 17.46 22.71
CA VAL A 501 -16.97 18.42 23.82
C VAL A 501 -17.85 19.59 23.42
N LEU A 502 -17.67 20.21 22.25
CA LEU A 502 -18.54 21.30 21.80
C LEU A 502 -19.94 20.79 21.51
N LEU A 503 -20.09 19.67 20.80
CA LEU A 503 -21.41 19.14 20.50
C LEU A 503 -22.11 18.74 21.79
N THR A 504 -21.46 18.04 22.72
CA THR A 504 -22.12 17.67 24.00
C THR A 504 -22.36 18.90 24.88
N GLN A 505 -21.38 19.76 25.12
CA GLN A 505 -21.55 20.92 26.00
C GLN A 505 -22.52 21.95 25.42
N GLU A 506 -22.43 22.28 24.14
CA GLU A 506 -23.36 23.21 23.51
C GLU A 506 -24.75 22.60 23.37
N PHE A 507 -24.88 21.30 23.08
CA PHE A 507 -26.17 20.64 23.06
C PHE A 507 -26.81 20.62 24.45
N TYR A 508 -26.06 20.25 25.50
CA TYR A 508 -26.57 20.28 26.87
C TYR A 508 -26.89 21.71 27.34
N ARG A 509 -26.08 22.72 26.96
CA ARG A 509 -26.38 24.13 27.25
C ARG A 509 -27.63 24.59 26.51
N LEU A 510 -27.76 24.28 25.22
CA LEU A 510 -28.94 24.62 24.43
C LEU A 510 -30.18 23.96 25.01
N GLN A 511 -30.10 22.66 25.32
CA GLN A 511 -31.17 21.90 25.95
C GLN A 511 -31.56 22.50 27.30
N THR A 512 -30.58 22.80 28.16
CA THR A 512 -30.87 23.43 29.47
C THR A 512 -31.50 24.82 29.29
N SER A 513 -31.04 25.60 28.29
CA SER A 513 -31.58 26.93 28.02
C SER A 513 -32.98 26.88 27.40
N SER A 514 -33.29 25.88 26.57
CA SER A 514 -34.61 25.69 25.98
C SER A 514 -35.60 25.17 27.00
N GLU A 515 -35.18 24.25 27.87
CA GLU A 515 -35.96 23.78 29.01
C GLU A 515 -36.27 24.92 30.00
N LYS A 516 -35.29 25.78 30.30
CA LYS A 516 -35.52 26.99 31.10
C LYS A 516 -36.54 27.94 30.45
N ARG A 517 -36.39 28.24 29.15
CA ARG A 517 -37.36 29.07 28.41
C ARG A 517 -38.75 28.46 28.38
N ALA A 518 -38.84 27.15 28.20
CA ALA A 518 -40.12 26.43 28.22
C ALA A 518 -40.77 26.50 29.60
N ALA A 519 -40.00 26.31 30.67
CA ALA A 519 -40.48 26.44 32.05
C ALA A 519 -40.90 27.89 32.37
N GLU A 520 -40.13 28.89 31.93
CA GLU A 520 -40.49 30.31 32.08
C GLU A 520 -41.78 30.66 31.32
N LEU A 521 -41.93 30.19 30.08
CA LEU A 521 -43.15 30.41 29.29
C LEU A 521 -44.35 29.66 29.88
N GLN A 522 -44.16 28.45 30.40
CA GLN A 522 -45.20 27.72 31.11
C GLN A 522 -45.61 28.43 32.41
N ALA A 523 -44.65 28.96 33.17
CA ALA A 523 -44.92 29.75 34.37
C ALA A 523 -45.66 31.05 34.03
N GLN A 524 -45.25 31.76 32.98
CA GLN A 524 -45.95 32.95 32.50
C GLN A 524 -47.37 32.61 32.01
N ASN A 525 -47.56 31.52 31.28
CA ASN A 525 -48.89 31.09 30.87
C ASN A 525 -49.78 30.71 32.06
N ALA A 526 -49.22 30.03 33.07
CA ALA A 526 -49.95 29.70 34.29
C ALA A 526 -50.32 30.98 35.06
N GLU A 527 -49.41 31.94 35.15
CA GLU A 527 -49.68 33.23 35.79
C GLU A 527 -50.76 34.02 35.03
N GLN A 528 -50.68 34.10 33.70
CA GLN A 528 -51.70 34.77 32.88
C GLN A 528 -53.05 34.03 32.95
N ALA A 529 -53.06 32.70 32.97
CA ALA A 529 -54.28 31.93 33.17
C ALA A 529 -54.91 32.21 34.55
N SER A 530 -54.10 32.27 35.61
CA SER A 530 -54.59 32.64 36.95
C SER A 530 -55.11 34.08 37.00
N ARG A 531 -54.46 35.02 36.30
CA ARG A 531 -54.93 36.40 36.17
C ARG A 531 -56.26 36.47 35.43
N LEU A 532 -56.41 35.75 34.32
CA LEU A 532 -57.68 35.63 33.60
C LEU A 532 -58.76 35.04 34.49
N GLU A 533 -58.48 33.97 35.22
CA GLU A 533 -59.44 33.38 36.16
C GLU A 533 -59.85 34.38 37.26
N THR A 534 -58.92 35.19 37.76
CA THR A 534 -59.28 36.27 38.70
C THR A 534 -60.10 37.37 38.05
N TYR A 535 -59.84 37.74 36.79
CA TYR A 535 -60.65 38.71 36.06
C TYR A 535 -62.04 38.17 35.76
N GLU A 536 -62.18 36.90 35.36
CA GLU A 536 -63.47 36.25 35.13
C GLU A 536 -64.30 36.17 36.42
N LYS A 537 -63.68 35.88 37.57
CA LYS A 537 -64.36 35.92 38.88
C LYS A 537 -64.81 37.34 39.22
N LEU A 538 -63.96 38.34 39.01
CA LEU A 538 -64.33 39.74 39.22
C LEU A 538 -65.45 40.18 38.27
N GLU A 539 -65.46 39.73 37.02
CA GLU A 539 -66.55 40.01 36.07
C GLU A 539 -67.86 39.36 36.53
N GLN A 540 -67.84 38.10 36.98
CA GLN A 540 -69.03 37.44 37.54
C GLN A 540 -69.55 38.13 38.80
N GLU A 541 -68.68 38.59 39.70
CA GLU A 541 -69.05 39.37 40.88
C GLU A 541 -69.64 40.73 40.49
N LEU A 542 -69.07 41.42 39.50
CA LEU A 542 -69.61 42.69 38.99
C LEU A 542 -70.96 42.50 38.29
N ASP A 543 -71.15 41.43 37.53
CA ASP A 543 -72.43 41.10 36.89
C ASP A 543 -73.52 40.81 37.93
N GLN A 544 -73.18 40.07 38.99
CA GLN A 544 -74.11 39.83 40.11
C GLN A 544 -74.47 41.13 40.84
N ILE A 545 -73.49 42.01 41.09
CA ILE A 545 -73.72 43.31 41.73
C ILE A 545 -74.59 44.20 40.83
N THR A 546 -74.38 44.21 39.52
CA THR A 546 -75.18 45.02 38.60
C THR A 546 -76.62 44.52 38.50
N MET A 547 -76.84 43.19 38.52
CA MET A 547 -78.19 42.62 38.61
C MET A 547 -78.89 42.98 39.92
N GLN A 548 -78.23 42.78 41.07
CA GLN A 548 -78.80 43.10 42.38
C GLN A 548 -79.09 44.60 42.55
N ALA A 549 -78.22 45.46 42.03
CA ALA A 549 -78.43 46.91 42.03
C ALA A 549 -79.52 47.35 41.04
N ALA A 550 -79.77 46.60 39.96
CA ALA A 550 -80.81 46.90 38.98
C ALA A 550 -82.22 46.49 39.46
N GLU A 551 -82.33 45.54 40.40
CA GLU A 551 -83.62 45.07 40.94
C GLU A 551 -84.20 45.98 42.04
N ILE A 552 -83.38 46.79 42.70
CA ILE A 552 -83.81 47.70 43.78
C ILE A 552 -84.29 49.04 43.20
N GLU A 553 -85.49 49.46 43.57
CA GLU A 553 -86.13 50.66 43.00
C GLU A 553 -85.63 51.99 43.61
N ASN A 554 -84.99 51.96 44.79
CA ASN A 554 -84.46 53.14 45.49
C ASN A 554 -82.98 53.44 45.13
N GLU A 555 -82.70 54.67 44.68
CA GLU A 555 -81.34 55.11 44.28
C GLU A 555 -80.33 55.11 45.44
N GLU A 556 -80.76 55.44 46.66
CA GLU A 556 -79.87 55.50 47.83
C GLU A 556 -79.52 54.11 48.40
N GLU A 557 -80.40 53.12 48.23
CA GLU A 557 -80.14 51.73 48.63
C GLU A 557 -79.30 51.00 47.58
N ALA A 558 -79.50 51.29 46.29
CA ALA A 558 -78.62 50.80 45.22
C ALA A 558 -77.18 51.32 45.40
N GLU A 559 -77.01 52.59 45.78
CA GLU A 559 -75.69 53.12 46.14
C GLU A 559 -75.11 52.49 47.41
N ARG A 560 -75.93 52.09 48.40
CA ARG A 560 -75.47 51.32 49.57
C ARG A 560 -75.09 49.88 49.25
N VAL A 561 -75.84 49.18 48.39
CA VAL A 561 -75.49 47.81 47.98
C VAL A 561 -74.18 47.84 47.18
N LEU A 562 -74.04 48.78 46.24
CA LEU A 562 -72.77 49.05 45.57
C LEU A 562 -71.65 49.35 46.57
N PHE A 563 -71.88 50.18 47.59
CA PHE A 563 -70.85 50.52 48.58
C PHE A 563 -70.51 49.37 49.55
N SER A 564 -71.49 48.54 49.93
CA SER A 564 -71.33 47.43 50.88
C SER A 564 -70.48 46.27 50.36
N TYR A 565 -70.46 46.08 49.03
CA TYR A 565 -69.61 45.08 48.37
C TYR A 565 -68.20 45.61 48.02
N GLY A 566 -67.73 46.68 48.67
CA GLY A 566 -66.32 47.07 48.66
C GLY A 566 -65.90 48.04 47.55
N TYR A 567 -66.83 48.72 46.88
CA TYR A 567 -66.58 49.68 45.80
C TYR A 567 -65.92 51.02 46.24
N GLY A 568 -65.46 51.10 47.49
CA GLY A 568 -64.85 52.29 48.09
C GLY A 568 -63.33 52.36 48.00
N ALA A 569 -62.61 51.24 47.84
CA ALA A 569 -61.16 51.23 48.08
C ALA A 569 -60.27 51.05 46.82
N ASN A 570 -60.60 50.14 45.89
CA ASN A 570 -59.58 49.65 44.93
C ASN A 570 -59.92 49.74 43.42
N VAL A 571 -60.92 50.51 42.98
CA VAL A 571 -61.28 50.61 41.54
C VAL A 571 -60.99 52.03 40.99
N PRO A 572 -60.20 52.18 39.90
CA PRO A 572 -59.94 53.46 39.26
C PRO A 572 -61.22 54.18 38.82
N THR A 573 -61.23 55.51 38.97
CA THR A 573 -62.40 56.40 38.80
C THR A 573 -63.09 56.32 37.44
N THR A 574 -62.41 55.85 36.39
CA THR A 574 -62.97 55.64 35.04
C THR A 574 -63.87 54.41 34.95
N ALA A 575 -63.49 53.30 35.58
CA ALA A 575 -64.33 52.11 35.68
C ALA A 575 -65.54 52.36 36.60
N LYS A 576 -65.39 53.19 37.64
CA LYS A 576 -66.51 53.67 38.48
C LYS A 576 -67.58 54.41 37.67
N ARG A 577 -67.18 55.28 36.74
CA ARG A 577 -68.12 56.00 35.86
C ARG A 577 -68.80 55.06 34.87
N ARG A 578 -68.05 54.12 34.27
CA ARG A 578 -68.61 53.12 33.35
C ARG A 578 -69.60 52.19 34.03
N LEU A 579 -69.31 51.73 35.26
CA LEU A 579 -70.21 50.85 35.98
C LEU A 579 -71.48 51.58 36.46
N LYS A 580 -71.36 52.83 36.93
CA LYS A 580 -72.56 53.66 37.18
C LYS A 580 -73.41 53.81 35.91
N GLN A 581 -72.78 54.00 34.76
CA GLN A 581 -73.48 54.08 33.48
C GLN A 581 -74.10 52.74 33.08
N SER A 582 -73.43 51.60 33.27
CA SER A 582 -74.00 50.29 32.97
C SER A 582 -75.15 49.92 33.90
N VAL A 583 -75.08 50.24 35.19
CA VAL A 583 -76.19 50.07 36.14
C VAL A 583 -77.37 50.96 35.77
N HIS A 584 -77.14 52.24 35.44
CA HIS A 584 -78.23 53.13 34.99
C HIS A 584 -78.85 52.67 33.66
N LEU A 585 -78.05 52.17 32.72
CA LEU A 585 -78.54 51.61 31.47
C LEU A 585 -79.33 50.32 31.71
N ALA A 586 -78.83 49.41 32.54
CA ALA A 586 -79.53 48.18 32.92
C ALA A 586 -80.89 48.50 33.57
N ARG A 587 -80.94 49.47 34.50
CA ARG A 587 -82.20 49.93 35.12
C ARG A 587 -83.15 50.56 34.09
N ARG A 588 -82.64 51.40 33.18
CA ARG A 588 -83.42 52.02 32.10
C ARG A 588 -84.00 50.94 31.18
N VAL A 589 -83.22 49.94 30.82
CA VAL A 589 -83.65 48.81 29.97
C VAL A 589 -84.72 48.00 30.70
N LEU A 590 -84.50 47.63 31.96
CA LEU A 590 -85.46 46.84 32.74
C LEU A 590 -86.79 47.60 32.96
N GLN A 591 -86.72 48.92 33.17
CA GLN A 591 -87.91 49.79 33.26
C GLN A 591 -88.62 49.91 31.91
N LEU A 592 -87.89 50.05 30.81
CA LEU A 592 -88.43 50.06 29.44
C LEU A 592 -89.02 48.70 29.04
N GLU A 593 -88.49 47.59 29.56
CA GLU A 593 -89.03 46.24 29.36
C GLU A 593 -90.31 46.04 30.17
N ARG A 594 -90.36 46.50 31.43
CA ARG A 594 -91.60 46.53 32.23
C ARG A 594 -92.68 47.39 31.55
N GLN A 595 -92.32 48.55 31.01
CA GLN A 595 -93.24 49.40 30.23
C GLN A 595 -93.64 48.77 28.89
N ASN A 596 -92.71 48.11 28.18
CA ASN A 596 -93.05 47.40 26.94
C ASN A 596 -93.98 46.22 27.20
N THR A 597 -93.79 45.49 28.29
CA THR A 597 -94.67 44.37 28.66
C THR A 597 -96.05 44.86 29.09
N SER A 598 -96.17 45.99 29.80
CA SER A 598 -97.48 46.59 30.08
C SER A 598 -98.16 47.11 28.81
N LEU A 599 -97.44 47.84 27.95
CA LEU A 599 -97.98 48.34 26.67
C LEU A 599 -98.36 47.22 25.71
N ARG A 600 -97.62 46.11 25.67
CA ARG A 600 -98.00 44.92 24.88
C ARG A 600 -99.29 44.30 25.40
N ARG A 601 -99.47 44.19 26.72
CA ARG A 601 -100.73 43.71 27.32
C ARG A 601 -101.89 44.65 26.96
N GLU A 602 -101.70 45.97 27.03
CA GLU A 602 -102.71 46.96 26.61
C GLU A 602 -103.03 46.83 25.11
N LEU A 603 -102.03 46.64 24.26
CA LEU A 603 -102.20 46.47 22.82
C LEU A 603 -102.93 45.15 22.47
N GLU A 604 -102.70 44.08 23.22
CA GLU A 604 -103.47 42.83 23.13
C GLU A 604 -104.95 43.08 23.47
N THR A 605 -105.23 43.82 24.56
CA THR A 605 -106.61 44.13 24.96
C THR A 605 -107.33 45.01 23.92
N HIS A 606 -106.64 45.99 23.33
CA HIS A 606 -107.19 46.79 22.25
C HIS A 606 -107.39 46.00 20.96
N LYS A 607 -106.51 45.03 20.65
CA LYS A 607 -106.72 44.12 19.53
C LYS A 607 -107.96 43.25 19.72
N SER A 608 -108.19 42.72 20.93
CA SER A 608 -109.42 41.96 21.22
C SER A 608 -110.68 42.83 21.09
N GLN A 609 -110.64 44.07 21.56
CA GLN A 609 -111.75 45.02 21.40
C GLN A 609 -111.99 45.37 19.92
N ARG A 610 -110.93 45.57 19.13
CA ARG A 610 -111.03 45.83 17.68
C ARG A 610 -111.60 44.62 16.94
N GLY A 611 -111.26 43.39 17.36
CA GLY A 611 -111.84 42.16 16.84
C GLY A 611 -113.36 42.13 16.99
N GLN A 612 -113.86 42.39 18.20
CA GLN A 612 -115.29 42.44 18.50
C GLN A 612 -116.03 43.48 17.64
N ILE A 613 -115.51 44.71 17.53
CA ILE A 613 -116.10 45.76 16.70
C ILE A 613 -116.08 45.40 15.20
N SER A 614 -115.05 44.70 14.73
CA SER A 614 -114.97 44.29 13.33
C SER A 614 -115.96 43.18 12.96
N GLU A 615 -116.26 42.27 13.90
CA GLU A 615 -117.30 41.25 13.73
C GLU A 615 -118.70 41.88 13.69
N GLU A 616 -118.96 42.88 14.53
CA GLU A 616 -120.18 43.69 14.50
C GLU A 616 -120.35 44.42 13.15
N LEU A 617 -119.25 44.98 12.61
CA LEU A 617 -119.26 45.66 11.31
C LEU A 617 -119.51 44.70 10.13
N LEU A 618 -118.99 43.47 10.18
CA LEU A 618 -119.23 42.45 9.16
C LEU A 618 -120.68 41.98 9.17
N ALA A 619 -121.28 41.78 10.35
CA ALA A 619 -122.69 41.45 10.49
C ALA A 619 -123.60 42.56 9.92
N ALA A 620 -123.30 43.83 10.21
CA ALA A 620 -124.05 44.97 9.67
C ALA A 620 -123.92 45.11 8.14
N ASN A 621 -122.72 44.87 7.58
CA ASN A 621 -122.50 44.94 6.13
C ASN A 621 -123.18 43.80 5.37
N GLN A 622 -123.25 42.59 5.94
CA GLN A 622 -124.01 41.48 5.34
C GLN A 622 -125.51 41.76 5.30
N LEU A 623 -126.05 42.41 6.35
CA LEU A 623 -127.43 42.86 6.38
C LEU A 623 -127.71 43.93 5.31
N LEU A 624 -126.76 44.83 5.07
CA LEU A 624 -126.86 45.90 4.07
C LEU A 624 -126.84 45.35 2.63
N GLN A 625 -125.97 44.39 2.33
CA GLN A 625 -125.86 43.80 0.98
C GLN A 625 -127.11 43.03 0.51
N GLN A 626 -127.91 42.49 1.43
CA GLN A 626 -129.17 41.82 1.09
C GLN A 626 -130.28 42.79 0.65
N THR A 627 -130.15 44.09 0.94
CA THR A 627 -131.23 45.08 0.73
C THR A 627 -131.14 45.88 -0.58
N GLN A 628 -130.05 45.78 -1.38
CA GLN A 628 -129.81 46.69 -2.53
C GLN A 628 -129.57 46.01 -3.90
N GLN A 629 -130.26 44.91 -4.22
CA GLN A 629 -130.09 44.21 -5.51
C GLN A 629 -130.53 44.95 -6.81
N PRO A 630 -131.23 46.11 -6.79
CA PRO A 630 -131.43 46.93 -7.99
C PRO A 630 -130.38 48.05 -8.21
N TYR A 631 -129.66 48.47 -7.17
CA TYR A 631 -128.76 49.65 -7.25
C TYR A 631 -127.35 49.33 -7.78
N SER A 632 -126.91 48.07 -7.71
CA SER A 632 -125.62 47.63 -8.25
C SER A 632 -125.53 47.77 -9.77
N TYR A 633 -126.60 47.41 -10.48
CA TYR A 633 -126.67 47.57 -11.95
C TYR A 633 -126.65 49.05 -12.37
N LEU A 634 -127.29 49.93 -11.59
CA LEU A 634 -127.26 51.36 -11.88
C LEU A 634 -125.85 51.94 -11.66
N ILE A 635 -125.14 51.51 -10.62
CA ILE A 635 -123.76 51.95 -10.33
C ILE A 635 -122.80 51.48 -11.45
N GLU A 636 -122.97 50.29 -12.02
CA GLU A 636 -122.18 49.84 -13.16
C GLU A 636 -122.46 50.67 -14.43
N THR A 637 -123.71 51.02 -14.69
CA THR A 637 -124.03 51.93 -15.82
C THR A 637 -123.47 53.33 -15.63
N VAL A 638 -123.43 53.84 -14.39
CA VAL A 638 -122.82 55.14 -14.07
C VAL A 638 -121.31 55.08 -14.27
N ARG A 639 -120.63 54.01 -13.83
CA ARG A 639 -119.18 53.84 -14.06
C ARG A 639 -118.83 53.76 -15.54
N GLN A 640 -119.64 53.09 -16.37
CA GLN A 640 -119.43 53.05 -17.82
C GLN A 640 -119.62 54.44 -18.46
N ARG A 641 -120.60 55.22 -17.99
CA ARG A 641 -120.77 56.61 -18.43
C ARG A 641 -119.62 57.51 -17.98
N ASP A 642 -119.12 57.35 -16.76
CA ASP A 642 -117.98 58.12 -16.26
C ASP A 642 -116.70 57.83 -17.05
N ALA A 643 -116.48 56.58 -17.47
CA ALA A 643 -115.37 56.23 -18.35
C ALA A 643 -115.48 56.89 -19.74
N GLN A 644 -116.69 56.93 -20.32
CA GLN A 644 -116.93 57.64 -21.59
C GLN A 644 -116.75 59.17 -21.43
N ILE A 645 -117.15 59.73 -20.29
CA ILE A 645 -116.91 61.15 -19.97
C ILE A 645 -115.40 61.43 -19.86
N GLY A 646 -114.60 60.51 -19.32
CA GLY A 646 -113.14 60.62 -19.30
C GLY A 646 -112.54 60.75 -20.70
N ILE A 647 -112.91 59.85 -21.61
CA ILE A 647 -112.43 59.86 -23.01
C ILE A 647 -112.85 61.15 -23.73
N LEU A 648 -114.08 61.62 -23.49
CA LEU A 648 -114.55 62.88 -24.08
C LEU A 648 -113.83 64.09 -23.50
N LYS A 649 -113.50 64.10 -22.21
CA LYS A 649 -112.73 65.19 -21.58
C LYS A 649 -111.31 65.28 -22.14
N GLU A 650 -110.62 64.15 -22.34
CA GLU A 650 -109.30 64.13 -22.98
C GLU A 650 -109.34 64.71 -24.41
N ARG A 651 -110.40 64.37 -25.15
CA ARG A 651 -110.61 64.91 -26.51
C ARG A 651 -110.96 66.39 -26.50
N VAL A 652 -111.66 66.88 -25.47
CA VAL A 652 -111.90 68.31 -25.25
C VAL A 652 -110.59 69.02 -24.94
N THR A 653 -109.75 68.48 -24.06
CA THR A 653 -108.44 69.10 -23.75
C THR A 653 -107.54 69.19 -24.98
N SER A 654 -107.49 68.16 -25.83
CA SER A 654 -106.72 68.24 -27.08
C SER A 654 -107.26 69.30 -28.04
N LEU A 655 -108.60 69.46 -28.12
CA LEU A 655 -109.20 70.51 -28.95
C LEU A 655 -109.03 71.90 -28.35
N GLU A 656 -109.01 72.03 -27.02
CA GLU A 656 -108.71 73.30 -26.33
C GLU A 656 -107.27 73.74 -26.59
N ASP A 657 -106.32 72.82 -26.63
CA ASP A 657 -104.93 73.09 -27.01
C ASP A 657 -104.83 73.57 -28.46
N ASP A 658 -105.54 72.94 -29.40
CA ASP A 658 -105.64 73.37 -30.80
C ASP A 658 -106.31 74.75 -30.95
N VAL A 659 -107.34 75.04 -30.16
CA VAL A 659 -107.98 76.37 -30.13
C VAL A 659 -107.03 77.41 -29.54
N SER A 660 -106.20 77.03 -28.57
CA SER A 660 -105.20 77.94 -27.97
C SER A 660 -104.10 78.32 -28.98
N SER A 661 -103.66 77.38 -29.82
CA SER A 661 -102.67 77.64 -30.87
C SER A 661 -103.25 78.55 -31.96
N LEU A 662 -104.46 78.25 -32.43
CA LEU A 662 -105.18 79.10 -33.40
C LEU A 662 -105.51 80.49 -32.84
N ARG A 663 -105.79 80.62 -31.53
CA ARG A 663 -105.97 81.93 -30.88
C ARG A 663 -104.68 82.75 -30.87
N LYS A 664 -103.51 82.11 -30.66
CA LYS A 664 -102.22 82.80 -30.75
C LYS A 664 -101.98 83.30 -32.18
N GLU A 665 -102.24 82.48 -33.19
CA GLU A 665 -102.15 82.89 -34.61
C GLU A 665 -103.12 84.03 -34.95
N ARG A 666 -104.38 83.94 -34.49
CA ARG A 666 -105.36 85.02 -34.67
C ARG A 666 -104.93 86.32 -33.99
N SER A 667 -104.36 86.25 -32.79
CA SER A 667 -103.88 87.44 -32.08
C SER A 667 -102.72 88.12 -32.81
N ALA A 668 -101.83 87.34 -33.44
CA ALA A 668 -100.78 87.88 -34.28
C ALA A 668 -101.36 88.58 -35.53
N LEU A 669 -102.38 87.99 -36.16
CA LEU A 669 -103.09 88.61 -37.29
C LEU A 669 -103.90 89.85 -36.88
N GLU A 670 -104.52 89.87 -35.70
CA GLU A 670 -105.20 91.05 -35.16
C GLU A 670 -104.23 92.20 -34.85
N GLN A 671 -103.00 91.91 -34.39
CA GLN A 671 -101.97 92.94 -34.26
C GLN A 671 -101.61 93.56 -35.62
N VAL A 672 -101.49 92.75 -36.67
CA VAL A 672 -101.27 93.25 -38.04
C VAL A 672 -102.45 94.10 -38.51
N LYS A 673 -103.69 93.66 -38.26
CA LYS A 673 -104.90 94.41 -38.62
C LYS A 673 -105.01 95.74 -37.87
N ASN A 674 -104.71 95.77 -36.57
CA ASN A 674 -104.81 97.00 -35.77
C ASN A 674 -103.76 98.03 -36.20
N ASN A 675 -102.57 97.58 -36.62
CA ASN A 675 -101.59 98.48 -37.24
C ASN A 675 -102.15 99.11 -38.53
N MET A 676 -102.88 98.34 -39.35
CA MET A 676 -103.56 98.87 -40.54
C MET A 676 -104.76 99.79 -40.22
N ALA A 677 -105.49 99.52 -39.12
CA ALA A 677 -106.61 100.36 -38.69
C ALA A 677 -106.15 101.70 -38.11
N ALA A 678 -105.04 101.72 -37.37
CA ALA A 678 -104.41 102.95 -36.89
C ALA A 678 -103.99 103.88 -38.05
N ASP A 679 -103.62 103.31 -39.20
CA ASP A 679 -103.33 104.08 -40.42
C ASP A 679 -104.60 104.65 -41.08
N LEU A 680 -105.76 104.00 -40.92
CA LEU A 680 -107.04 104.49 -41.44
C LEU A 680 -107.67 105.58 -40.56
N GLU A 681 -107.57 105.49 -39.23
CA GLU A 681 -108.09 106.54 -38.32
C GLU A 681 -107.32 107.86 -38.48
N ARG A 682 -106.02 107.83 -38.77
CA ARG A 682 -105.25 109.05 -39.11
C ARG A 682 -105.81 109.77 -40.34
N LEU A 683 -106.34 109.03 -41.31
CA LEU A 683 -106.92 109.59 -42.54
C LEU A 683 -108.35 110.07 -42.34
N LEU A 684 -109.13 109.40 -41.49
CA LEU A 684 -110.48 109.85 -41.14
C LEU A 684 -110.46 111.11 -40.25
N ASN A 685 -109.50 111.23 -39.34
CA ASN A 685 -109.25 112.47 -38.61
C ASN A 685 -108.95 113.66 -39.55
N HIS A 686 -108.39 113.43 -40.75
CA HIS A 686 -108.26 114.47 -41.78
C HIS A 686 -109.60 114.87 -42.43
N ARG A 687 -110.55 113.94 -42.55
CA ARG A 687 -111.89 114.21 -43.10
C ARG A 687 -112.77 114.98 -42.12
N GLU A 688 -112.79 114.60 -40.85
CA GLU A 688 -113.63 115.26 -39.85
C GLU A 688 -113.27 116.74 -39.63
N VAL A 689 -111.98 117.10 -39.76
CA VAL A 689 -111.54 118.50 -39.72
C VAL A 689 -112.18 119.34 -40.83
N THR A 690 -112.42 118.77 -42.02
CA THR A 690 -113.03 119.51 -43.14
C THR A 690 -114.55 119.64 -43.03
N THR A 691 -115.26 118.66 -42.46
CA THR A 691 -116.73 118.73 -42.26
C THR A 691 -117.13 119.65 -41.11
N VAL A 692 -116.29 119.79 -40.07
CA VAL A 692 -116.55 120.69 -38.93
C VAL A 692 -116.49 122.18 -39.34
N MET A 693 -115.78 122.57 -40.40
CA MET A 693 -115.70 123.99 -40.79
C MET A 693 -116.87 124.52 -41.62
N MET A 694 -117.69 123.68 -42.25
CA MET A 694 -118.87 124.14 -43.03
C MET A 694 -120.22 123.87 -42.37
N PHE A 695 -120.24 123.54 -41.07
CA PHE A 695 -121.43 123.70 -40.21
C PHE A 695 -121.42 125.03 -39.43
N ALA A 696 -120.42 125.89 -39.66
CA ALA A 696 -120.34 127.20 -39.05
C ALA A 696 -120.88 128.27 -40.01
N VAL A 697 -121.96 128.92 -39.54
CA VAL A 697 -122.43 130.26 -39.90
C VAL A 697 -123.61 130.33 -40.90
N LYS A 698 -124.80 130.46 -40.26
CA LYS A 698 -125.95 131.35 -40.57
C LYS A 698 -126.81 131.12 -41.80
#